data_AF-A0A1C7HLR5-F1
#
_entry.id   AF-A0A1C7HLR5-F1
#
_cell.length_a   1.000
_cell.length_b   1.000
_cell.length_c   1.000
_cell.angle_alpha   90.00
_cell.angle_beta   90.00
_cell.angle_gamma   90.00
#
_symmetry.space_group_name_H-M   'P 1'
#
loop_
_entity.id
_entity.type
_entity.pdbx_description
1 polymer ?
#
loop_
_entity_poly.entity_id
_entity_poly.type
_entity_poly.pdbx_seq_one_letter_code
_entity_poly.pdbx_strand_id
1 'polypeptide(L)'
;MSSKVLTAFFEQLNTLLCRDYILICTMVRSVKEVLNDTYINTFPIRIELPDLRQRPLSERLEFVEKFFMDEAEKVKKEIQIDSELLRCFLLYFCQRNVLQLQNDIKIGCANAYVRDINQNADVLRVYIHDCPSYIRKGFLFYKENRKKIEALIPDNYRYTYTKNRSKKYEETILKVDQTSIYDTIEKKVEELRKRNIKEDDIMTIISSGIENDVSTIKNYIETSKIDRNVLTKLVDNRIIDLVDTFFKGASTCFNKVYSISTFYAMCLYLTTCIKKKGYTQHLSNDKIIEVVEKYKDEYAYSMSFASRLEEAYGIQITMDEVIFITFFLCENEIQNKEKHKPSLLVVMHGNIASAIADTVNQIYKEQIVYSYDLSLEKEMKQAYEELKNLCKMIDNGTGIMIIYDMGSVKVMIDSIIHETGIRIRKLEIPITLITLNCALKLSTSNNLDITYDDILTNGFDIGMWEKETNVKEKHKAIITLCMTGKGSAVQIKQYLEKNLDTSEIFILALATSNRNLLINEISKIKEDHEILCVVGTYDPRLFDIPYISITKLFDTPVDKLPMILALEDLEEKDSVDFDAMYEYLQEQLEHIDITILKKTVPGIIKNIKKIVPDFTINEEVGLFMHVACSINRIKSGEGFLKNIHKEGILLHNKKLYHSLKDILAELEAAMIFTFNDDELATIIEIIK
;
A
#
# COMPACT_ATOMS: atom_id res chain seq x y z
N MET A 1 26.34 -20.23 20.22
CA MET A 1 27.74 -20.72 20.21
C MET A 1 28.60 -19.48 20.26
N SER A 2 29.23 -19.22 21.42
CA SER A 2 30.13 -18.07 21.55
C SER A 2 31.21 -18.14 20.47
N SER A 3 31.67 -16.98 20.00
CA SER A 3 32.77 -16.88 19.03
C SER A 3 33.92 -17.82 19.38
N LYS A 4 34.20 -18.02 20.68
CA LYS A 4 35.25 -18.91 21.19
C LYS A 4 35.06 -20.39 20.85
N VAL A 5 33.82 -20.90 20.77
CA VAL A 5 33.58 -22.32 20.42
C VAL A 5 33.82 -22.56 18.94
N LEU A 6 33.40 -21.65 18.07
CA LEU A 6 33.70 -21.72 16.64
C LEU A 6 35.18 -21.50 16.36
N THR A 7 35.82 -20.53 17.03
CA THR A 7 37.26 -20.32 16.89
C THR A 7 38.06 -21.52 17.40
N ALA A 8 37.72 -22.09 18.56
CA ALA A 8 38.36 -23.30 19.07
C ALA A 8 38.09 -24.53 18.18
N PHE A 9 36.91 -24.63 17.59
CA PHE A 9 36.57 -25.68 16.62
C PHE A 9 37.40 -25.54 15.33
N PHE A 10 37.54 -24.33 14.79
CA PHE A 10 38.38 -24.06 13.62
C PHE A 10 39.88 -24.19 13.92
N GLU A 11 40.33 -23.82 15.11
CA GLU A 11 41.71 -24.06 15.57
C GLU A 11 41.98 -25.55 15.75
N GLN A 12 41.04 -26.32 16.32
CA GLN A 12 41.13 -27.78 16.42
C GLN A 12 41.12 -28.44 15.03
N LEU A 13 40.26 -27.98 14.11
CA LEU A 13 40.25 -28.44 12.72
C LEU A 13 41.57 -28.15 12.00
N ASN A 14 42.21 -27.00 12.26
CA ASN A 14 43.52 -26.67 11.71
C ASN A 14 44.66 -27.50 12.33
N THR A 15 44.55 -27.93 13.59
CA THR A 15 45.55 -28.82 14.22
C THR A 15 45.41 -30.28 13.81
N LEU A 16 44.22 -30.71 13.40
CA LEU A 16 43.98 -32.04 12.85
C LEU A 16 44.37 -32.01 11.36
N LEU A 17 45.51 -32.62 11.00
CA LEU A 17 46.07 -32.76 9.65
C LEU A 17 45.18 -33.56 8.65
N CYS A 18 43.85 -33.41 8.69
CA CYS A 18 42.91 -33.98 7.73
C CYS A 18 42.52 -32.91 6.71
N ARG A 19 42.82 -33.19 5.44
CA ARG A 19 43.05 -32.17 4.41
C ARG A 19 41.84 -31.62 3.65
N ASP A 20 40.62 -32.10 3.83
CA ASP A 20 39.48 -31.55 3.08
C ASP A 20 38.20 -31.51 3.93
N TYR A 21 37.76 -30.30 4.31
CA TYR A 21 36.46 -30.06 4.94
C TYR A 21 35.62 -29.14 4.04
N ILE A 22 34.33 -29.46 3.90
CA ILE A 22 33.37 -28.63 3.18
C ILE A 22 32.45 -27.97 4.20
N LEU A 23 32.54 -26.65 4.32
CA LEU A 23 31.65 -25.85 5.16
C LEU A 23 30.55 -25.23 4.29
N ILE A 24 29.29 -25.54 4.58
CA ILE A 24 28.14 -24.91 3.94
C ILE A 24 27.43 -24.04 4.97
N CYS A 25 27.29 -22.75 4.66
CA CYS A 25 26.54 -21.79 5.47
C CYS A 25 25.27 -21.38 4.73
N THR A 26 24.14 -21.42 5.42
CA THR A 26 22.84 -20.93 4.90
C THR A 26 22.27 -19.89 5.84
N MET A 27 21.63 -18.87 5.26
CA MET A 27 20.97 -17.77 5.97
C MET A 27 19.44 -17.92 5.96
N VAL A 28 18.92 -19.03 5.39
CA VAL A 28 17.48 -19.27 5.23
C VAL A 28 16.93 -19.99 6.46
N ARG A 29 15.77 -19.55 6.95
CA ARG A 29 15.16 -20.06 8.20
C ARG A 29 14.78 -21.54 8.13
N SER A 30 14.52 -22.06 6.94
CA SER A 30 14.20 -23.47 6.69
C SER A 30 15.20 -24.08 5.71
N VAL A 31 16.11 -24.90 6.22
CA VAL A 31 17.12 -25.61 5.41
C VAL A 31 16.47 -26.54 4.38
N LYS A 32 15.26 -27.04 4.67
CA LYS A 32 14.49 -27.94 3.79
C LYS A 32 13.91 -27.26 2.54
N GLU A 33 13.76 -25.93 2.56
CA GLU A 33 13.25 -25.19 1.40
C GLU A 33 14.31 -24.97 0.32
N VAL A 34 15.59 -25.15 0.66
CA VAL A 34 16.73 -24.77 -0.20
C VAL A 34 17.66 -25.95 -0.52
N LEU A 35 17.74 -26.94 0.37
CA LEU A 35 18.59 -28.11 0.17
C LEU A 35 17.75 -29.38 0.11
N ASN A 36 17.96 -30.20 -0.93
CA ASN A 36 17.32 -31.51 -1.05
C ASN A 36 17.73 -32.42 0.11
N ASP A 37 16.81 -33.30 0.54
CA ASP A 37 17.02 -34.23 1.66
C ASP A 37 18.28 -35.10 1.51
N THR A 38 18.68 -35.43 0.27
CA THR A 38 19.92 -36.16 -0.01
C THR A 38 21.17 -35.41 0.44
N TYR A 39 21.23 -34.09 0.22
CA TYR A 39 22.34 -33.25 0.66
C TYR A 39 22.31 -33.04 2.17
N ILE A 40 21.12 -32.83 2.77
CA ILE A 40 20.97 -32.67 4.23
C ILE A 40 21.48 -33.90 4.98
N ASN A 41 21.23 -35.09 4.47
CA ASN A 41 21.66 -36.35 5.08
C ASN A 41 23.15 -36.69 4.87
N THR A 42 23.85 -35.95 4.00
CA THR A 42 25.28 -36.20 3.69
C THR A 42 26.23 -35.53 4.69
N PHE A 43 25.80 -34.49 5.39
CA PHE A 43 26.63 -33.76 6.37
C PHE A 43 26.39 -34.29 7.79
N PRO A 44 27.35 -35.01 8.40
CA PRO A 44 27.16 -35.66 9.69
C PRO A 44 27.08 -34.69 10.87
N ILE A 45 27.55 -33.45 10.70
CA ILE A 45 27.57 -32.41 11.74
C ILE A 45 26.71 -31.24 11.29
N ARG A 46 25.63 -30.99 12.02
CA ARG A 46 24.75 -29.83 11.81
C ARG A 46 24.80 -28.93 13.04
N ILE A 47 25.20 -27.68 12.83
CA ILE A 47 25.22 -26.65 13.86
C ILE A 47 24.16 -25.61 13.49
N GLU A 48 23.12 -25.51 14.31
CA GLU A 48 22.11 -24.46 14.17
C GLU A 48 22.47 -23.29 15.08
N LEU A 49 22.63 -22.11 14.49
CA LEU A 49 22.97 -20.92 15.24
C LEU A 49 21.70 -20.28 15.81
N PRO A 50 21.59 -20.13 17.14
CA PRO A 50 20.41 -19.53 17.75
C PRO A 50 20.30 -18.05 17.38
N ASP A 51 19.06 -17.57 17.33
CA ASP A 51 18.74 -16.15 17.24
C ASP A 51 19.40 -15.37 18.39
N LEU A 52 19.73 -14.10 18.18
CA LEU A 52 20.29 -13.22 19.23
C LEU A 52 19.47 -13.23 20.53
N ARG A 53 18.14 -13.35 20.44
CA ARG A 53 17.23 -13.41 21.60
C ARG A 53 17.37 -14.69 22.43
N GLN A 54 17.79 -15.78 21.80
CA GLN A 54 18.00 -17.08 22.44
C GLN A 54 19.43 -17.21 22.99
N ARG A 55 20.33 -16.26 22.69
CA ARG A 55 21.71 -16.26 23.18
C ARG A 55 21.80 -15.70 24.60
N PRO A 56 22.76 -16.19 25.42
CA PRO A 56 23.01 -15.64 26.75
C PRO A 56 23.37 -14.15 26.71
N LEU A 57 23.00 -13.41 27.76
CA LEU A 57 23.30 -11.98 27.88
C LEU A 57 24.81 -11.68 27.86
N SER A 58 25.64 -12.58 28.37
CA SER A 58 27.10 -12.46 28.30
C SER A 58 27.61 -12.49 26.85
N GLU A 59 27.07 -13.38 26.01
CA GLU A 59 27.41 -13.47 24.59
C GLU A 59 26.89 -12.25 23.82
N ARG A 60 25.70 -11.76 24.16
CA ARG A 60 25.15 -10.52 23.60
C ARG A 60 26.02 -9.31 23.96
N LEU A 61 26.54 -9.25 25.18
CA LEU A 61 27.49 -8.21 25.59
C LEU A 61 28.77 -8.28 24.75
N GLU A 62 29.35 -9.47 24.53
CA GLU A 62 30.53 -9.63 23.67
C GLU A 62 30.30 -9.07 22.25
N PHE A 63 29.11 -9.25 21.67
CA PHE A 63 28.74 -8.63 20.39
C PHE A 63 28.69 -7.11 20.47
N VAL A 64 28.01 -6.57 21.49
CA VAL A 64 27.88 -5.12 21.69
C VAL A 64 29.27 -4.48 21.83
N GLU A 65 30.12 -5.05 22.67
CA GLU A 65 31.48 -4.57 22.89
C GLU A 65 32.31 -4.63 21.61
N LYS A 66 32.22 -5.74 20.86
CA LYS A 66 32.91 -5.87 19.56
C LYS A 66 32.47 -4.81 18.58
N PHE A 67 31.17 -4.56 18.43
CA PHE A 67 30.68 -3.56 17.50
C PHE A 67 31.09 -2.14 17.88
N PHE A 68 31.13 -1.81 19.17
CA PHE A 68 31.69 -0.52 19.60
C PHE A 68 33.21 -0.42 19.33
N MET A 69 33.97 -1.51 19.46
CA MET A 69 35.40 -1.52 19.07
C MET A 69 35.58 -1.33 17.56
N ASP A 70 34.79 -2.03 16.74
CA ASP A 70 34.81 -1.91 15.28
C ASP A 70 34.49 -0.47 14.84
N GLU A 71 33.52 0.18 15.48
CA GLU A 71 33.20 1.59 15.20
C GLU A 71 34.27 2.55 15.73
N ALA A 72 34.87 2.28 16.90
CA ALA A 72 35.99 3.09 17.40
C ALA A 72 37.20 3.04 16.45
N GLU A 73 37.49 1.87 15.85
CA GLU A 73 38.51 1.72 14.81
C GLU A 73 38.18 2.56 13.57
N LYS A 74 36.94 2.51 13.08
CA LYS A 74 36.50 3.25 11.89
C LYS A 74 36.55 4.76 12.09
N VAL A 75 36.07 5.23 13.25
CA VAL A 75 36.01 6.66 13.59
C VAL A 75 37.37 7.21 14.00
N LYS A 76 38.34 6.35 14.35
CA LYS A 76 39.67 6.70 14.88
C LYS A 76 39.60 7.58 16.14
N LYS A 77 38.55 7.40 16.95
CA LYS A 77 38.34 8.06 18.23
C LYS A 77 37.97 7.02 19.28
N GLU A 78 38.20 7.32 20.55
CA GLU A 78 37.73 6.47 21.64
C GLU A 78 36.22 6.65 21.82
N ILE A 79 35.44 5.57 21.96
CA ILE A 79 33.99 5.65 22.14
C ILE A 79 33.65 5.45 23.62
N GLN A 80 33.02 6.43 24.26
CA GLN A 80 32.62 6.37 25.66
C GLN A 80 31.10 6.26 25.81
N ILE A 81 30.62 5.31 26.62
CA ILE A 81 29.19 5.08 26.89
C ILE A 81 28.90 4.85 28.37
N ASP A 82 27.71 5.25 28.80
CA ASP A 82 27.21 5.00 30.16
C ASP A 82 26.61 3.59 30.30
N SER A 83 26.59 3.05 31.52
CA SER A 83 26.08 1.70 31.84
C SER A 83 24.64 1.46 31.38
N GLU A 84 23.81 2.48 31.43
CA GLU A 84 22.38 2.48 31.08
C GLU A 84 22.18 2.19 29.60
N LEU A 85 23.06 2.74 28.75
CA LEU A 85 23.00 2.51 27.31
C LEU A 85 23.36 1.07 26.97
N LEU A 86 24.41 0.52 27.60
CA LEU A 86 24.78 -0.88 27.44
C LEU A 86 23.63 -1.80 27.82
N ARG A 87 22.99 -1.54 28.95
CA ARG A 87 21.82 -2.32 29.43
C ARG A 87 20.69 -2.31 28.42
N CYS A 88 20.43 -1.17 27.79
CA CYS A 88 19.43 -1.08 26.73
C CYS A 88 19.80 -1.96 25.54
N PHE A 89 21.06 -1.95 25.07
CA PHE A 89 21.52 -2.80 23.97
C PHE A 89 21.43 -4.31 24.28
N LEU A 90 21.53 -4.71 25.54
CA LEU A 90 21.31 -6.09 25.97
C LEU A 90 19.84 -6.51 26.00
N LEU A 91 18.94 -5.59 26.34
CA LEU A 91 17.56 -5.92 26.70
C LEU A 91 16.53 -5.56 25.62
N TYR A 92 16.85 -4.67 24.68
CA TYR A 92 15.90 -4.28 23.65
C TYR A 92 15.59 -5.42 22.66
N PHE A 93 14.42 -5.31 22.02
CA PHE A 93 13.94 -6.28 21.05
C PHE A 93 14.55 -6.05 19.67
N CYS A 94 15.33 -7.02 19.20
CA CYS A 94 16.06 -6.95 17.94
C CYS A 94 15.47 -7.93 16.91
N GLN A 95 14.62 -7.42 16.01
CA GLN A 95 13.86 -8.21 15.03
C GLN A 95 14.74 -8.78 13.91
N ARG A 96 15.70 -8.01 13.41
CA ARG A 96 16.64 -8.45 12.35
C ARG A 96 17.95 -8.99 12.93
N ASN A 97 17.90 -9.53 14.14
CA ASN A 97 18.99 -10.30 14.77
C ASN A 97 20.32 -9.51 14.83
N VAL A 98 21.48 -10.16 14.83
CA VAL A 98 22.81 -9.53 14.99
C VAL A 98 23.05 -8.35 14.03
N LEU A 99 22.51 -8.39 12.80
CA LEU A 99 22.67 -7.31 11.82
C LEU A 99 22.01 -6.00 12.27
N GLN A 100 20.81 -6.09 12.86
CA GLN A 100 20.18 -4.91 13.43
C GLN A 100 20.96 -4.39 14.64
N LEU A 101 21.46 -5.28 15.51
CA LEU A 101 22.31 -4.87 16.64
C LEU A 101 23.54 -4.06 16.19
N GLN A 102 24.23 -4.55 15.15
CA GLN A 102 25.39 -3.86 14.58
C GLN A 102 25.00 -2.50 13.97
N ASN A 103 23.92 -2.47 13.18
CA ASN A 103 23.45 -1.23 12.54
C ASN A 103 22.98 -0.19 13.56
N ASP A 104 22.31 -0.62 14.63
CA ASP A 104 21.82 0.25 15.70
C ASP A 104 22.98 0.94 16.43
N ILE A 105 24.04 0.19 16.73
CA ILE A 105 25.28 0.75 17.32
C ILE A 105 25.95 1.70 16.35
N LYS A 106 26.04 1.34 15.06
CA LYS A 106 26.61 2.19 14.02
C LYS A 106 25.84 3.52 13.87
N ILE A 107 24.51 3.48 13.91
CA ILE A 107 23.65 4.68 13.88
C ILE A 107 23.94 5.56 15.11
N GLY A 108 23.99 4.97 16.30
CA GLY A 108 24.34 5.68 17.54
C GLY A 108 25.70 6.37 17.45
N CYS A 109 26.72 5.66 16.97
CA CYS A 109 28.07 6.22 16.81
C CYS A 109 28.13 7.30 15.73
N ALA A 110 27.42 7.12 14.61
CA ALA A 110 27.35 8.11 13.53
C ALA A 110 26.66 9.40 14.00
N ASN A 111 25.55 9.30 14.72
CA ASN A 111 24.83 10.45 15.26
C ASN A 111 25.68 11.21 16.29
N ALA A 112 26.33 10.48 17.21
CA ALA A 112 27.27 11.09 18.14
C ALA A 112 28.42 11.79 17.40
N TYR A 113 28.95 11.19 16.33
CA TYR A 113 30.06 11.77 15.56
C TYR A 113 29.65 13.07 14.87
N VAL A 114 28.45 13.12 14.30
CA VAL A 114 27.88 14.34 13.71
C VAL A 114 27.70 15.42 14.77
N ARG A 115 27.23 15.06 15.97
CA ARG A 115 27.05 16.02 17.07
C ARG A 115 28.39 16.63 17.51
N ASP A 116 29.44 15.82 17.60
CA ASP A 116 30.74 16.23 18.16
C ASP A 116 31.74 16.64 17.06
N ILE A 117 31.31 16.79 15.79
CA ILE A 117 32.19 17.10 14.64
C ILE A 117 32.95 18.42 14.77
N ASN A 118 32.40 19.38 15.52
CA ASN A 118 32.99 20.70 15.77
C ASN A 118 33.87 20.75 17.03
N GLN A 119 33.91 19.67 17.80
CA GLN A 119 34.76 19.56 18.99
C GLN A 119 35.96 18.69 18.59
N ASN A 120 37.17 19.26 18.62
CA ASN A 120 38.43 18.53 18.45
C ASN A 120 38.72 17.63 19.68
N ALA A 121 37.77 16.79 20.05
CA ALA A 121 37.89 15.80 21.10
C ALA A 121 38.26 14.44 20.48
N ASP A 122 39.27 13.81 21.06
CA ASP A 122 39.72 12.44 20.74
C ASP A 122 38.75 11.37 21.29
N VAL A 123 37.78 11.79 22.10
CA VAL A 123 36.75 10.95 22.72
C VAL A 123 35.38 11.30 22.15
N LEU A 124 34.70 10.30 21.62
CA LEU A 124 33.32 10.34 21.15
C LEU A 124 32.39 9.80 22.24
N ARG A 125 31.50 10.63 22.79
CA ARG A 125 30.52 10.16 23.78
C ARG A 125 29.25 9.73 23.07
N VAL A 126 28.81 8.49 23.27
CA VAL A 126 27.52 8.02 22.72
C VAL A 126 26.51 7.96 23.84
N TYR A 127 25.43 8.72 23.69
CA TYR A 127 24.32 8.77 24.62
C TYR A 127 23.11 8.03 24.05
N ILE A 128 22.16 7.69 24.92
CA ILE A 128 20.94 6.97 24.53
C ILE A 128 20.07 7.73 23.52
N HIS A 129 20.19 9.07 23.47
CA HIS A 129 19.45 9.88 22.50
C HIS A 129 20.05 9.82 21.08
N ASP A 130 21.31 9.39 20.94
CA ASP A 130 21.95 9.19 19.64
C ASP A 130 21.45 7.91 18.98
N CYS A 131 20.90 6.99 19.77
CA CYS A 131 20.39 5.71 19.34
C CYS A 131 18.90 5.78 18.93
N PRO A 132 18.45 4.89 18.02
CA PRO A 132 17.03 4.72 17.69
C PRO A 132 16.14 4.55 18.95
N SER A 133 14.95 5.16 18.94
CA SER A 133 14.09 5.25 20.13
C SER A 133 13.67 3.88 20.67
N TYR A 134 13.50 2.87 19.82
CA TYR A 134 13.14 1.52 20.23
C TYR A 134 14.20 0.83 21.11
N ILE A 135 15.46 1.30 21.12
CA ILE A 135 16.50 0.75 22.01
C ILE A 135 16.17 1.04 23.48
N ARG A 136 15.48 2.15 23.74
CA ARG A 136 15.01 2.56 25.08
C ARG A 136 14.01 1.56 25.68
N LYS A 137 13.34 0.76 24.84
CA LYS A 137 12.46 -0.32 25.32
C LYS A 137 13.21 -1.36 26.16
N GLY A 138 14.55 -1.40 26.07
CA GLY A 138 15.37 -2.21 26.96
C GLY A 138 15.21 -1.88 28.46
N PHE A 139 14.83 -0.65 28.81
CA PHE A 139 14.58 -0.27 30.21
C PHE A 139 13.43 -1.05 30.86
N LEU A 140 12.42 -1.42 30.06
CA LEU A 140 11.23 -2.12 30.54
C LEU A 140 11.55 -3.51 31.09
N PHE A 141 12.54 -4.18 30.50
CA PHE A 141 12.94 -5.54 30.87
C PHE A 141 14.07 -5.58 31.91
N TYR A 142 14.42 -4.43 32.49
CA TYR A 142 15.53 -4.33 33.45
C TYR A 142 15.26 -5.12 34.74
N LYS A 143 14.05 -4.97 35.35
CA LYS A 143 13.70 -5.63 36.61
C LYS A 143 13.77 -7.16 36.51
N GLU A 144 13.28 -7.73 35.41
CA GLU A 144 13.27 -9.18 35.17
C GLU A 144 14.68 -9.78 35.11
N ASN A 145 15.66 -9.00 34.65
CA ASN A 145 17.03 -9.44 34.43
C ASN A 145 18.05 -8.76 35.36
N ARG A 146 17.60 -7.97 36.34
CA ARG A 146 18.42 -7.07 37.15
C ARG A 146 19.67 -7.72 37.72
N LYS A 147 19.51 -8.84 38.44
CA LYS A 147 20.64 -9.56 39.06
C LYS A 147 21.67 -10.06 38.04
N LYS A 148 21.22 -10.49 36.85
CA LYS A 148 22.11 -10.98 35.78
C LYS A 148 22.83 -9.81 35.09
N ILE A 149 22.13 -8.69 34.92
CA ILE A 149 22.65 -7.49 34.27
C ILE A 149 23.64 -6.76 35.18
N GLU A 150 23.33 -6.54 36.45
CA GLU A 150 24.24 -5.88 37.40
C GLU A 150 25.53 -6.69 37.63
N ALA A 151 25.45 -8.03 37.51
CA ALA A 151 26.62 -8.90 37.53
C ALA A 151 27.53 -8.74 36.29
N LEU A 152 26.96 -8.38 35.13
CA LEU A 152 27.69 -8.17 33.87
C LEU A 152 28.13 -6.71 33.69
N ILE A 153 27.28 -5.76 34.06
CA ILE A 153 27.43 -4.31 33.92
C ILE A 153 27.09 -3.66 35.26
N PRO A 154 28.09 -3.43 36.12
CA PRO A 154 27.89 -2.72 37.37
C PRO A 154 27.40 -1.28 37.17
N ASP A 155 26.62 -0.76 38.13
CA ASP A 155 26.08 0.60 38.12
C ASP A 155 27.17 1.67 38.15
N ASN A 156 26.85 2.87 37.64
CA ASN A 156 27.63 4.10 37.79
C ASN A 156 29.02 4.08 37.15
N TYR A 157 29.23 3.26 36.11
CA TYR A 157 30.49 3.22 35.38
C TYR A 157 30.33 3.66 33.93
N ARG A 158 31.40 4.29 33.43
CA ARG A 158 31.57 4.56 32.00
C ARG A 158 32.47 3.53 31.35
N TYR A 159 32.11 3.15 30.15
CA TYR A 159 32.81 2.17 29.34
C TYR A 159 33.42 2.86 28.13
N THR A 160 34.73 2.69 27.94
CA THR A 160 35.46 3.25 26.81
C THR A 160 35.94 2.12 25.90
N TYR A 161 35.62 2.22 24.62
CA TYR A 161 36.01 1.29 23.57
C TYR A 161 37.06 1.94 22.68
N THR A 162 38.15 1.22 22.48
CA THR A 162 39.25 1.58 21.60
C THR A 162 39.42 0.48 20.55
N LYS A 163 40.20 0.78 19.50
CA LYS A 163 40.50 -0.12 18.37
C LYS A 163 40.65 -1.60 18.74
N ASN A 164 41.31 -1.93 19.85
CA ASN A 164 41.64 -3.31 20.23
C ASN A 164 41.26 -3.68 21.68
N ARG A 165 40.65 -2.78 22.46
CA ARG A 165 40.41 -3.01 23.90
C ARG A 165 39.19 -2.23 24.38
N SER A 166 38.39 -2.86 25.25
CA SER A 166 37.46 -2.18 26.15
C SER A 166 38.16 -1.87 27.48
N LYS A 167 37.91 -0.70 28.03
CA LYS A 167 38.34 -0.30 29.39
C LYS A 167 37.15 0.31 30.12
N LYS A 168 37.01 -0.04 31.40
CA LYS A 168 36.04 0.55 32.32
C LYS A 168 36.72 1.67 33.11
N TYR A 169 36.15 2.87 33.13
CA TYR A 169 36.70 4.05 33.82
C TYR A 169 35.69 4.65 34.80
N GLU A 170 36.21 5.26 35.87
CA GLU A 170 35.58 6.09 36.91
C GLU A 170 34.21 5.65 37.47
N GLU A 171 34.16 5.46 38.78
CA GLU A 171 32.91 5.43 39.54
C GLU A 171 32.33 6.86 39.52
N THR A 172 31.15 7.02 38.92
CA THR A 172 30.52 8.33 38.77
C THR A 172 30.06 8.79 40.16
N ILE A 173 30.81 9.67 40.83
CA ILE A 173 30.43 10.22 42.14
C ILE A 173 29.29 11.23 41.94
N LEU A 174 28.06 10.72 41.82
CA LEU A 174 26.84 11.48 42.03
C LEU A 174 25.90 10.61 42.86
N LYS A 175 26.10 10.63 44.19
CA LYS A 175 25.01 10.38 45.14
C LYS A 175 24.05 11.56 45.06
N VAL A 176 23.16 11.55 44.08
CA VAL A 176 21.93 12.32 44.18
C VAL A 176 20.85 11.35 44.57
N ASP A 177 20.09 11.73 45.59
CA ASP A 177 18.92 11.06 46.17
C ASP A 177 17.77 10.99 45.15
N GLN A 178 18.04 10.42 43.97
CA GLN A 178 17.10 10.26 42.88
C GLN A 178 16.48 8.87 43.05
N THR A 179 15.16 8.84 43.27
CA THR A 179 14.36 7.69 42.85
C THR A 179 14.82 7.33 41.44
N SER A 180 15.43 6.17 41.30
CA SER A 180 16.06 5.77 40.05
C SER A 180 15.01 5.86 38.95
N ILE A 181 15.38 6.24 37.72
CA ILE A 181 14.43 6.30 36.60
C ILE A 181 13.62 4.99 36.51
N TYR A 182 14.26 3.86 36.88
CA TYR A 182 13.64 2.55 37.05
C TYR A 182 12.51 2.52 38.11
N ASP A 183 12.68 3.14 39.29
CA ASP A 183 11.66 3.18 40.35
C ASP A 183 10.43 4.01 39.94
N THR A 184 10.64 5.06 39.16
CA THR A 184 9.56 5.93 38.64
C THR A 184 8.76 5.22 37.54
N ILE A 185 9.47 4.53 36.64
CA ILE A 185 8.85 3.67 35.62
C ILE A 185 8.07 2.54 36.29
N GLU A 186 8.64 1.91 37.32
CA GLU A 186 8.07 0.78 38.04
C GLU A 186 6.79 1.13 38.79
N LYS A 187 6.71 2.29 39.47
CA LYS A 187 5.46 2.78 40.07
C LYS A 187 4.35 2.92 39.03
N LYS A 188 4.68 3.42 37.83
CA LYS A 188 3.74 3.51 36.70
C LYS A 188 3.35 2.13 36.16
N VAL A 189 4.29 1.18 36.01
CA VAL A 189 3.98 -0.21 35.60
C VAL A 189 3.00 -0.86 36.59
N GLU A 190 3.27 -0.76 37.89
CA GLU A 190 2.43 -1.38 38.92
C GLU A 190 1.04 -0.73 39.01
N GLU A 191 0.95 0.58 38.82
CA GLU A 191 -0.33 1.29 38.73
C GLU A 191 -1.17 0.84 37.52
N LEU A 192 -0.52 0.64 36.37
CA LEU A 192 -1.19 0.19 35.14
C LEU A 192 -1.58 -1.29 35.20
N ARG A 193 -0.76 -2.15 35.82
CA ARG A 193 -1.11 -3.55 36.08
C ARG A 193 -2.31 -3.68 37.03
N LYS A 194 -2.40 -2.83 38.06
CA LYS A 194 -3.58 -2.78 38.97
C LYS A 194 -4.89 -2.38 38.26
N ARG A 195 -4.79 -1.77 37.07
CA ARG A 195 -5.94 -1.38 36.22
C ARG A 195 -6.32 -2.45 35.19
N ASN A 196 -5.78 -3.68 35.28
CA ASN A 196 -6.04 -4.79 34.34
C ASN A 196 -5.70 -4.47 32.87
N ILE A 197 -4.70 -3.62 32.63
CA ILE A 197 -4.21 -3.31 31.28
C ILE A 197 -3.29 -4.44 30.81
N LYS A 198 -3.40 -4.86 29.55
CA LYS A 198 -2.57 -5.95 28.99
C LYS A 198 -1.10 -5.53 28.93
N GLU A 199 -0.21 -6.49 29.13
CA GLU A 199 1.24 -6.25 29.20
C GLU A 199 1.77 -5.48 27.98
N ASP A 200 1.31 -5.79 26.77
CA ASP A 200 1.72 -5.09 25.53
C ASP A 200 1.28 -3.61 25.48
N ASP A 201 0.12 -3.29 26.07
CA ASP A 201 -0.42 -1.93 26.16
C ASP A 201 0.34 -1.13 27.23
N ILE A 202 0.70 -1.75 28.36
CA ILE A 202 1.54 -1.14 29.40
C ILE A 202 2.91 -0.76 28.81
N MET A 203 3.50 -1.66 28.01
CA MET A 203 4.78 -1.43 27.36
C MET A 203 4.73 -0.27 26.37
N THR A 204 3.60 -0.11 25.66
CA THR A 204 3.38 1.00 24.72
C THR A 204 3.19 2.33 25.46
N ILE A 205 2.40 2.35 26.53
CA ILE A 205 2.14 3.53 27.37
C ILE A 205 3.42 4.05 28.02
N ILE A 206 4.27 3.15 28.54
CA ILE A 206 5.53 3.55 29.19
C ILE A 206 6.58 3.94 28.16
N SER A 207 6.65 3.25 27.02
CA SER A 207 7.53 3.67 25.91
C SER A 207 7.19 5.09 25.45
N SER A 208 5.90 5.39 25.28
CA SER A 208 5.41 6.73 24.93
C SER A 208 5.65 7.76 26.04
N GLY A 209 5.51 7.37 27.32
CA GLY A 209 5.83 8.23 28.47
C GLY A 209 7.32 8.58 28.57
N ILE A 210 8.21 7.62 28.35
CA ILE A 210 9.66 7.84 28.29
C ILE A 210 10.03 8.64 27.05
N GLU A 211 9.39 8.38 25.90
CA GLU A 211 9.55 9.20 24.69
C GLU A 211 9.11 10.65 24.92
N ASN A 212 8.03 10.88 25.68
CA ASN A 212 7.59 12.21 26.07
C ASN A 212 8.55 12.88 27.05
N ASP A 213 9.01 12.18 28.09
CA ASP A 213 9.95 12.74 29.07
C ASP A 213 11.32 13.05 28.42
N VAL A 214 11.80 12.15 27.55
CA VAL A 214 13.00 12.37 26.75
C VAL A 214 12.77 13.43 25.69
N SER A 215 11.61 13.53 25.04
CA SER A 215 11.29 14.62 24.10
C SER A 215 11.22 15.97 24.83
N THR A 216 10.81 15.99 26.09
CA THR A 216 10.77 17.19 26.92
C THR A 216 12.19 17.64 27.28
N ILE A 217 13.07 16.70 27.64
CA ILE A 217 14.50 16.96 27.88
C ILE A 217 15.24 17.31 26.58
N LYS A 218 14.89 16.65 25.48
CA LYS A 218 15.41 16.89 24.13
C LYS A 218 14.98 18.26 23.63
N ASN A 219 13.73 18.69 23.88
CA ASN A 219 13.27 20.05 23.63
C ASN A 219 13.99 21.07 24.53
N TYR A 220 14.41 20.69 25.74
CA TYR A 220 15.20 21.55 26.62
C TYR A 220 16.68 21.69 26.19
N ILE A 221 17.26 20.67 25.53
CA ILE A 221 18.67 20.63 25.09
C ILE A 221 18.84 21.05 23.61
N GLU A 222 17.88 20.74 22.74
CA GLU A 222 17.87 21.03 21.29
C GLU A 222 17.38 22.43 20.93
N THR A 223 16.95 23.24 21.90
CA THR A 223 16.72 24.69 21.71
C THR A 223 17.95 25.44 21.18
N SER A 224 19.11 24.80 21.07
CA SER A 224 20.35 25.40 20.57
C SER A 224 20.73 25.10 19.11
N LYS A 225 20.09 24.17 18.39
CA LYS A 225 20.33 24.00 16.93
C LYS A 225 19.12 23.44 16.18
N ILE A 226 18.21 24.33 15.77
CA ILE A 226 17.28 24.08 14.67
C ILE A 226 18.13 23.75 13.43
N ASP A 227 17.88 22.61 12.80
CA ASP A 227 18.54 22.22 11.54
C ASP A 227 17.95 23.04 10.38
N ARG A 228 18.21 24.37 10.41
CA ARG A 228 17.67 25.38 9.49
C ARG A 228 17.86 24.95 8.03
N ASN A 229 18.93 24.24 7.72
CA ASN A 229 19.37 23.85 6.38
C ASN A 229 18.34 23.05 5.55
N VAL A 230 17.45 22.27 6.20
CA VAL A 230 16.40 21.52 5.47
C VAL A 230 15.21 22.43 5.18
N LEU A 231 14.81 23.25 6.16
CA LEU A 231 13.67 24.16 6.03
C LEU A 231 13.93 25.30 5.06
N THR A 232 15.16 25.85 5.06
CA THR A 232 15.58 26.94 4.15
C THR A 232 15.44 26.57 2.67
N LYS A 233 15.35 25.27 2.34
CA LYS A 233 15.13 24.79 0.96
C LYS A 233 13.66 24.84 0.55
N LEU A 234 12.74 24.85 1.50
CA LEU A 234 11.29 24.75 1.27
C LEU A 234 10.55 26.06 1.62
N VAL A 235 11.10 26.82 2.57
CA VAL A 235 10.50 28.01 3.18
C VAL A 235 11.52 29.16 3.11
N ASP A 236 11.03 30.36 2.81
CA ASP A 236 11.84 31.59 2.82
C ASP A 236 12.43 31.83 4.22
N ASN A 237 13.74 32.08 4.29
CA ASN A 237 14.46 32.38 5.53
C ASN A 237 13.81 33.49 6.36
N ARG A 238 13.21 34.48 5.71
CA ARG A 238 12.47 35.54 6.40
C ARG A 238 11.28 35.00 7.19
N ILE A 239 10.53 34.03 6.66
CA ILE A 239 9.43 33.37 7.39
C ILE A 239 10.00 32.60 8.58
N ILE A 240 11.08 31.84 8.36
CA ILE A 240 11.73 31.04 9.41
C ILE A 240 12.14 31.92 10.59
N ASP A 241 12.81 33.04 10.33
CA ASP A 241 13.28 33.96 11.37
C ASP A 241 12.11 34.67 12.08
N LEU A 242 11.04 35.03 11.35
CA LEU A 242 9.83 35.61 11.92
C LEU A 242 9.12 34.62 12.87
N VAL A 243 8.96 33.37 12.45
CA VAL A 243 8.32 32.30 13.23
C VAL A 243 9.19 31.91 14.43
N ASP A 244 10.52 31.87 14.29
CA ASP A 244 11.46 31.58 15.39
C ASP A 244 11.38 32.68 16.46
N THR A 245 11.36 33.94 16.04
CA THR A 245 11.17 35.08 16.95
C THR A 245 9.81 35.03 17.64
N PHE A 246 8.76 34.67 16.90
CA PHE A 246 7.40 34.53 17.41
C PHE A 246 7.31 33.45 18.49
N PHE A 247 7.80 32.23 18.25
CA PHE A 247 7.73 31.17 19.26
C PHE A 247 8.66 31.40 20.45
N LYS A 248 9.81 32.05 20.28
CA LYS A 248 10.68 32.45 21.41
C LYS A 248 9.99 33.46 22.32
N GLY A 249 9.33 34.46 21.72
CA GLY A 249 8.55 35.43 22.47
C GLY A 249 7.33 34.78 23.15
N ALA A 250 6.56 33.98 22.41
CA ALA A 250 5.42 33.23 22.94
C ALA A 250 5.80 32.31 24.10
N SER A 251 6.94 31.60 23.99
CA SER A 251 7.42 30.71 25.06
C SER A 251 7.64 31.47 26.37
N THR A 252 8.13 32.71 26.27
CA THR A 252 8.36 33.58 27.43
C THR A 252 7.05 34.16 27.97
N CYS A 253 6.18 34.64 27.08
CA CYS A 253 4.90 35.26 27.44
C CYS A 253 3.92 34.28 28.08
N PHE A 254 3.83 33.06 27.56
CA PHE A 254 2.87 32.05 27.98
C PHE A 254 3.48 30.95 28.86
N ASN A 255 4.78 31.05 29.19
CA ASN A 255 5.54 30.07 29.95
C ASN A 255 5.32 28.63 29.44
N LYS A 256 5.44 28.47 28.12
CA LYS A 256 5.02 27.28 27.38
C LYS A 256 6.12 26.83 26.42
N VAL A 257 6.31 25.52 26.29
CA VAL A 257 7.25 24.94 25.31
C VAL A 257 6.45 24.47 24.11
N TYR A 258 6.85 24.95 22.93
CA TYR A 258 6.27 24.55 21.65
C TYR A 258 7.15 23.49 21.00
N SER A 259 6.53 22.49 20.38
CA SER A 259 7.29 21.44 19.70
C SER A 259 7.90 21.96 18.40
N ILE A 260 8.96 21.30 17.97
CA ILE A 260 9.59 21.54 16.67
C ILE A 260 8.59 21.27 15.52
N SER A 261 7.67 20.31 15.68
CA SER A 261 6.60 20.02 14.72
C SER A 261 5.62 21.19 14.56
N THR A 262 5.19 21.83 15.65
CA THR A 262 4.36 23.05 15.63
C THR A 262 5.08 24.20 14.91
N PHE A 263 6.39 24.35 15.15
CA PHE A 263 7.23 25.33 14.45
C PHE A 263 7.26 25.09 12.93
N TYR A 264 7.52 23.85 12.50
CA TYR A 264 7.55 23.49 11.08
C TYR A 264 6.20 23.67 10.41
N ALA A 265 5.12 23.24 11.07
CA ALA A 265 3.76 23.37 10.57
C ALA A 265 3.40 24.84 10.33
N MET A 266 3.73 25.74 11.27
CA MET A 266 3.54 27.18 11.09
C MET A 266 4.34 27.75 9.91
N CYS A 267 5.61 27.34 9.76
CA CYS A 267 6.45 27.80 8.64
C CYS A 267 5.86 27.42 7.27
N LEU A 268 5.39 26.17 7.15
CA LEU A 268 4.75 25.68 5.93
C LEU A 268 3.40 26.38 5.69
N TYR A 269 2.60 26.54 6.75
CA TYR A 269 1.31 27.22 6.72
C TYR A 269 1.44 28.66 6.21
N LEU A 270 2.36 29.45 6.78
CA LEU A 270 2.60 30.82 6.36
C LEU A 270 3.14 30.91 4.93
N THR A 271 3.96 29.94 4.51
CA THR A 271 4.42 29.87 3.12
C THR A 271 3.24 29.72 2.15
N THR A 272 2.26 28.88 2.48
CA THR A 272 1.04 28.76 1.68
C THR A 272 0.15 30.01 1.75
N CYS A 273 0.00 30.61 2.93
CA CYS A 273 -0.78 31.84 3.13
C CYS A 273 -0.21 33.00 2.30
N ILE A 274 1.10 33.19 2.29
CA ILE A 274 1.77 34.27 1.56
C ILE A 274 1.71 34.04 0.04
N LYS A 275 1.82 32.78 -0.42
CA LYS A 275 1.80 32.44 -1.86
C LYS A 275 0.41 32.51 -2.47
N LYS A 276 -0.64 32.13 -1.75
CA LYS A 276 -2.02 32.16 -2.24
C LYS A 276 -2.64 33.53 -2.00
N LYS A 277 -2.51 34.44 -2.98
CA LYS A 277 -3.32 35.68 -3.01
C LYS A 277 -4.81 35.32 -3.14
N GLY A 278 -5.51 35.20 -2.01
CA GLY A 278 -6.99 35.12 -1.98
C GLY A 278 -7.62 33.74 -1.72
N TYR A 279 -6.91 32.79 -1.12
CA TYR A 279 -7.56 31.56 -0.60
C TYR A 279 -7.65 31.64 0.93
N THR A 280 -8.81 32.04 1.44
CA THR A 280 -9.12 32.05 2.88
C THR A 280 -9.78 30.73 3.26
N GLN A 281 -9.23 30.02 4.24
CA GLN A 281 -10.01 28.97 4.92
C GLN A 281 -11.09 29.66 5.74
N HIS A 282 -12.35 29.59 5.29
CA HIS A 282 -13.44 30.22 6.04
C HIS A 282 -13.76 29.43 7.31
N LEU A 283 -13.63 30.10 8.46
CA LEU A 283 -14.16 29.63 9.73
C LEU A 283 -15.57 30.19 9.93
N SER A 284 -16.43 29.42 10.58
CA SER A 284 -17.75 29.91 11.01
C SER A 284 -17.58 30.98 12.09
N ASN A 285 -18.33 32.08 12.01
CA ASN A 285 -18.29 33.19 12.97
C ASN A 285 -18.38 32.74 14.45
N ASP A 286 -19.15 31.69 14.74
CA ASP A 286 -19.28 31.16 16.11
C ASP A 286 -17.96 30.62 16.68
N LYS A 287 -17.18 29.92 15.85
CA LYS A 287 -15.84 29.40 16.23
C LYS A 287 -14.84 30.53 16.40
N ILE A 288 -14.97 31.58 15.59
CA ILE A 288 -14.12 32.77 15.68
C ILE A 288 -14.32 33.42 17.06
N ILE A 289 -15.58 33.64 17.44
CA ILE A 289 -15.94 34.23 18.72
C ILE A 289 -15.47 33.35 19.88
N GLU A 290 -15.70 32.04 19.80
CA GLU A 290 -15.27 31.08 20.84
C GLU A 290 -13.76 31.17 21.13
N VAL A 291 -12.93 31.17 20.09
CA VAL A 291 -11.47 31.22 20.23
C VAL A 291 -11.02 32.56 20.79
N VAL A 292 -11.59 33.65 20.29
CA VAL A 292 -11.26 35.01 20.75
C VAL A 292 -11.66 35.20 22.21
N GLU A 293 -12.79 34.64 22.66
CA GLU A 293 -13.22 34.75 24.06
C GLU A 293 -12.39 33.87 25.00
N LYS A 294 -12.01 32.67 24.54
CA LYS A 294 -11.31 31.67 25.35
C LYS A 294 -9.79 31.92 25.45
N TYR A 295 -9.16 32.36 24.36
CA TYR A 295 -7.71 32.51 24.22
C TYR A 295 -7.33 33.96 23.87
N LYS A 296 -7.78 34.91 24.70
CA LYS A 296 -7.65 36.36 24.45
C LYS A 296 -6.20 36.81 24.29
N ASP A 297 -5.31 36.31 25.14
CA ASP A 297 -3.92 36.74 25.18
C ASP A 297 -3.13 36.16 23.99
N GLU A 298 -3.35 34.88 23.67
CA GLU A 298 -2.78 34.21 22.50
C GLU A 298 -3.29 34.84 21.20
N TYR A 299 -4.57 35.21 21.14
CA TYR A 299 -5.16 35.89 20.00
C TYR A 299 -4.55 37.28 19.79
N ALA A 300 -4.42 38.08 20.86
CA ALA A 300 -3.78 39.40 20.80
C ALA A 300 -2.31 39.29 20.36
N TYR A 301 -1.59 38.29 20.85
CA TYR A 301 -0.21 38.01 20.44
C TYR A 301 -0.12 37.62 18.95
N SER A 302 -1.05 36.78 18.48
CA SER A 302 -1.16 36.36 17.08
C SER A 302 -1.51 37.52 16.14
N MET A 303 -2.35 38.46 16.59
CA MET A 303 -2.69 39.68 15.84
C MET A 303 -1.47 40.59 15.64
N SER A 304 -0.67 40.78 16.68
CA SER A 304 0.59 41.53 16.60
C SER A 304 1.58 40.87 15.63
N PHE A 305 1.65 39.54 15.64
CA PHE A 305 2.47 38.80 14.69
C PHE A 305 1.95 38.91 13.25
N ALA A 306 0.64 38.83 13.04
CA ALA A 306 0.03 39.04 11.74
C ALA A 306 0.36 40.44 11.17
N SER A 307 0.26 41.49 11.99
CA SER A 307 0.63 42.86 11.58
C SER A 307 2.08 42.94 11.10
N ARG A 308 3.00 42.25 11.77
CA ARG A 308 4.41 42.17 11.35
C ARG A 308 4.60 41.40 10.04
N LEU A 309 3.81 40.36 9.79
CA LEU A 309 3.82 39.62 8.53
C LEU A 309 3.28 40.48 7.38
N GLU A 310 2.20 41.24 7.61
CA GLU A 310 1.64 42.20 6.65
C GLU A 310 2.68 43.25 6.25
N GLU A 311 3.39 43.82 7.24
CA GLU A 311 4.47 44.80 6.98
C GLU A 311 5.65 44.17 6.22
N ALA A 312 6.08 42.96 6.60
CA ALA A 312 7.25 42.31 6.00
C ALA A 312 7.02 41.86 4.54
N TYR A 313 5.79 41.49 4.18
CA TYR A 313 5.47 40.91 2.88
C TYR A 313 4.51 41.76 2.02
N GLY A 314 3.99 42.87 2.56
CA GLY A 314 3.04 43.73 1.84
C GLY A 314 1.73 43.00 1.49
N ILE A 315 1.27 42.13 2.39
CA ILE A 315 0.03 41.35 2.24
C ILE A 315 -1.03 41.80 3.24
N GLN A 316 -2.26 41.36 3.05
CA GLN A 316 -3.32 41.46 4.07
C GLN A 316 -3.61 40.06 4.63
N ILE A 317 -3.63 39.94 5.94
CA ILE A 317 -3.94 38.71 6.66
C ILE A 317 -5.35 38.82 7.20
N THR A 318 -6.22 37.86 6.84
CA THR A 318 -7.61 37.89 7.28
C THR A 318 -7.75 37.42 8.73
N MET A 319 -8.89 37.72 9.34
CA MET A 319 -9.21 37.28 10.70
C MET A 319 -9.17 35.76 10.86
N ASP A 320 -9.61 35.02 9.83
CA ASP A 320 -9.53 33.56 9.79
C ASP A 320 -8.07 33.08 9.98
N GLU A 321 -7.13 33.69 9.26
CA GLU A 321 -5.70 33.36 9.31
C GLU A 321 -5.09 33.71 10.67
N VAL A 322 -5.49 34.83 11.28
CA VAL A 322 -5.05 35.19 12.65
C VAL A 322 -5.50 34.13 13.66
N ILE A 323 -6.68 33.54 13.47
CA ILE A 323 -7.19 32.47 14.33
C ILE A 323 -6.43 31.17 14.11
N PHE A 324 -6.10 30.82 12.87
CA PHE A 324 -5.23 29.67 12.62
C PHE A 324 -3.84 29.84 13.25
N ILE A 325 -3.27 31.04 13.18
CA ILE A 325 -2.02 31.38 13.90
C ILE A 325 -2.21 31.18 15.41
N THR A 326 -3.35 31.59 15.95
CA THR A 326 -3.70 31.43 17.36
C THR A 326 -3.80 29.96 17.77
N PHE A 327 -4.29 29.07 16.89
CA PHE A 327 -4.36 27.63 17.19
C PHE A 327 -3.00 27.00 17.45
N PHE A 328 -1.95 27.40 16.71
CA PHE A 328 -0.59 26.94 16.97
C PHE A 328 -0.09 27.35 18.37
N LEU A 329 -0.62 28.44 18.95
CA LEU A 329 -0.30 28.83 20.32
C LEU A 329 -1.11 28.06 21.37
N CYS A 330 -2.30 27.59 21.04
CA CYS A 330 -3.24 26.95 21.97
C CYS A 330 -2.98 25.44 22.17
N GLU A 331 -2.14 24.81 21.33
CA GLU A 331 -1.99 23.34 21.19
C GLU A 331 -1.64 22.51 22.45
N ASN A 332 -1.34 23.13 23.61
CA ASN A 332 -0.98 22.38 24.85
C ASN A 332 -2.10 22.35 25.89
N GLU A 333 -3.23 23.03 25.69
CA GLU A 333 -4.39 22.90 26.60
C GLU A 333 -5.42 21.86 26.14
N ILE A 334 -5.20 21.23 24.98
CA ILE A 334 -5.90 19.97 24.64
C ILE A 334 -5.19 18.85 25.41
N GLN A 335 -5.44 18.83 26.72
CA GLN A 335 -5.00 17.80 27.64
C GLN A 335 -5.25 16.40 27.07
N ASN A 336 -4.17 15.60 27.03
CA ASN A 336 -4.11 14.21 27.47
C ASN A 336 -5.46 13.49 27.70
N LYS A 337 -6.11 13.11 26.60
CA LYS A 337 -6.86 11.85 26.51
C LYS A 337 -6.54 11.26 25.16
N GLU A 338 -6.11 10.01 25.18
CA GLU A 338 -6.05 9.06 24.06
C GLU A 338 -7.00 9.44 22.91
N LYS A 339 -6.53 10.31 22.01
CA LYS A 339 -7.14 10.51 20.71
C LYS A 339 -6.11 10.05 19.72
N HIS A 340 -6.19 8.76 19.41
CA HIS A 340 -5.57 8.21 18.21
C HIS A 340 -5.80 9.19 17.04
N LYS A 341 -4.73 9.63 16.38
CA LYS A 341 -4.83 10.48 15.19
C LYS A 341 -4.92 9.58 13.96
N PRO A 342 -5.60 10.01 12.88
CA PRO A 342 -5.62 9.25 11.64
C PRO A 342 -4.20 9.05 11.10
N SER A 343 -3.92 7.85 10.60
CA SER A 343 -2.61 7.51 10.03
C SER A 343 -2.53 7.94 8.56
N LEU A 344 -1.38 8.43 8.10
CA LEU A 344 -1.14 8.70 6.68
C LEU A 344 -0.29 7.57 6.09
N LEU A 345 -0.72 6.97 4.99
CA LEU A 345 0.00 5.92 4.28
C LEU A 345 0.21 6.32 2.81
N VAL A 346 1.44 6.23 2.33
CA VAL A 346 1.77 6.41 0.92
C VAL A 346 1.97 5.06 0.28
N VAL A 347 1.32 4.80 -0.85
CA VAL A 347 1.40 3.53 -1.60
C VAL A 347 1.75 3.81 -3.05
N MET A 348 2.92 3.37 -3.52
CA MET A 348 3.40 3.71 -4.87
C MET A 348 4.04 2.51 -5.53
N HIS A 349 4.01 2.47 -6.87
CA HIS A 349 4.80 1.48 -7.61
C HIS A 349 6.29 1.80 -7.53
N GLY A 350 7.12 0.77 -7.29
CA GLY A 350 8.55 0.91 -7.05
C GLY A 350 8.89 1.53 -5.70
N ASN A 351 10.15 1.93 -5.52
CA ASN A 351 10.70 2.42 -4.24
C ASN A 351 10.43 3.92 -4.00
N ILE A 352 9.23 4.39 -4.33
CA ILE A 352 8.86 5.82 -4.29
C ILE A 352 8.17 6.16 -2.97
N ALA A 353 7.31 5.27 -2.46
CA ALA A 353 6.52 5.54 -1.26
C ALA A 353 7.42 5.69 -0.03
N SER A 354 8.42 4.81 0.13
CA SER A 354 9.41 4.90 1.20
C SER A 354 10.20 6.21 1.14
N ALA A 355 10.68 6.61 -0.03
CA ALA A 355 11.42 7.84 -0.22
C ALA A 355 10.59 9.10 0.14
N ILE A 356 9.30 9.12 -0.23
CA ILE A 356 8.38 10.20 0.14
C ILE A 356 8.17 10.22 1.65
N ALA A 357 7.82 9.08 2.25
CA ALA A 357 7.57 8.99 3.68
C ALA A 357 8.80 9.39 4.51
N ASP A 358 9.99 8.92 4.13
CA ASP A 358 11.25 9.27 4.79
C ASP A 358 11.52 10.77 4.71
N THR A 359 11.30 11.38 3.54
CA THR A 359 11.49 12.82 3.35
C THR A 359 10.52 13.63 4.24
N VAL A 360 9.25 13.25 4.28
CA VAL A 360 8.23 13.94 5.09
C VAL A 360 8.50 13.77 6.58
N ASN A 361 8.80 12.55 7.03
CA ASN A 361 9.10 12.27 8.44
C ASN A 361 10.40 12.96 8.89
N GLN A 362 11.40 13.13 8.00
CA GLN A 362 12.60 13.91 8.30
C GLN A 362 12.31 15.41 8.49
N ILE A 363 11.40 15.97 7.69
CA ILE A 363 10.95 17.36 7.82
C ILE A 363 10.16 17.55 9.11
N TYR A 364 9.20 16.65 9.38
CA TYR A 364 8.31 16.77 10.54
C TYR A 364 8.96 16.34 11.86
N LYS A 365 10.08 15.60 11.81
CA LYS A 365 10.82 15.04 12.97
C LYS A 365 10.02 14.06 13.85
N GLU A 366 8.87 13.59 13.36
CA GLU A 366 8.04 12.56 13.97
C GLU A 366 7.64 11.54 12.89
N GLN A 367 7.36 10.29 13.30
CA GLN A 367 6.90 9.22 12.39
C GLN A 367 5.38 9.30 12.23
N ILE A 368 4.93 10.10 11.26
CA ILE A 368 3.51 10.33 10.99
C ILE A 368 3.06 9.65 9.69
N VAL A 369 4.00 9.45 8.77
CA VAL A 369 3.73 8.92 7.42
C VAL A 369 4.30 7.52 7.29
N TYR A 370 3.43 6.55 7.03
CA TYR A 370 3.76 5.18 6.68
C TYR A 370 3.92 5.05 5.16
N SER A 371 4.61 4.00 4.71
CA SER A 371 4.84 3.74 3.28
C SER A 371 4.67 2.26 2.92
N TYR A 372 4.26 2.02 1.68
CA TYR A 372 4.27 0.72 1.04
C TYR A 372 4.77 0.84 -0.41
N ASP A 373 5.94 0.25 -0.68
CA ASP A 373 6.52 0.17 -2.01
C ASP A 373 6.03 -1.09 -2.73
N LEU A 374 5.23 -0.91 -3.79
CA LEU A 374 4.71 -1.99 -4.60
C LEU A 374 5.71 -2.35 -5.70
N SER A 375 6.47 -3.43 -5.50
CA SER A 375 7.41 -3.92 -6.52
C SER A 375 6.67 -4.43 -7.77
N LEU A 376 7.19 -4.07 -8.96
CA LEU A 376 6.61 -4.45 -10.26
C LEU A 376 6.68 -5.95 -10.54
N GLU A 377 7.64 -6.66 -9.93
CA GLU A 377 7.83 -8.10 -10.11
C GLU A 377 7.02 -8.94 -9.11
N LYS A 378 6.31 -8.27 -8.20
CA LYS A 378 5.64 -8.93 -7.08
C LYS A 378 4.29 -9.47 -7.49
N GLU A 379 3.96 -10.66 -7.00
CA GLU A 379 2.62 -11.22 -7.18
C GLU A 379 1.58 -10.37 -6.44
N MET A 380 0.51 -10.00 -7.15
CA MET A 380 -0.55 -9.13 -6.65
C MET A 380 -1.21 -9.63 -5.36
N LYS A 381 -1.40 -10.95 -5.23
CA LYS A 381 -2.00 -11.55 -4.03
C LYS A 381 -1.13 -11.36 -2.79
N GLN A 382 0.19 -11.50 -2.94
CA GLN A 382 1.13 -11.25 -1.85
C GLN A 382 1.16 -9.77 -1.49
N ALA A 383 1.18 -8.89 -2.49
CA ALA A 383 1.16 -7.45 -2.26
C ALA A 383 -0.10 -6.99 -1.53
N TYR A 384 -1.25 -7.54 -1.90
CA TYR A 384 -2.53 -7.31 -1.24
C TYR A 384 -2.48 -7.67 0.25
N GLU A 385 -2.02 -8.87 0.59
CA GLU A 385 -1.97 -9.32 1.99
C GLU A 385 -1.00 -8.47 2.84
N GLU A 386 0.13 -8.06 2.28
CA GLU A 386 1.06 -7.17 2.97
C GLU A 386 0.46 -5.78 3.21
N LEU A 387 -0.18 -5.20 2.19
CA LEU A 387 -0.85 -3.91 2.32
C LEU A 387 -2.01 -3.98 3.33
N LYS A 388 -2.80 -5.06 3.30
CA LYS A 388 -3.87 -5.31 4.27
C LYS A 388 -3.34 -5.39 5.69
N ASN A 389 -2.25 -6.13 5.90
CA ASN A 389 -1.62 -6.27 7.22
C ASN A 389 -1.02 -4.95 7.70
N LEU A 390 -0.44 -4.15 6.79
CA LEU A 390 0.03 -2.81 7.10
C LEU A 390 -1.13 -1.90 7.52
N CYS A 391 -2.22 -1.86 6.75
CA CYS A 391 -3.42 -1.08 7.12
C CYS A 391 -3.95 -1.47 8.50
N LYS A 392 -4.04 -2.77 8.81
CA LYS A 392 -4.44 -3.24 10.14
C LYS A 392 -3.48 -2.83 11.25
N MET A 393 -2.17 -2.81 10.97
CA MET A 393 -1.15 -2.43 11.94
C MET A 393 -1.18 -0.92 12.25
N ILE A 394 -1.45 -0.08 11.25
CA ILE A 394 -1.42 1.37 11.40
C ILE A 394 -2.78 1.96 11.77
N ASP A 395 -3.87 1.19 11.66
CA ASP A 395 -5.18 1.65 12.08
C ASP A 395 -5.21 1.81 13.60
N ASN A 396 -5.34 3.05 14.03
CA ASN A 396 -5.47 3.41 15.43
C ASN A 396 -6.96 3.64 15.81
N GLY A 397 -7.91 3.17 15.01
CA GLY A 397 -9.35 3.31 15.24
C GLY A 397 -9.93 4.67 14.85
N THR A 398 -9.12 5.59 14.30
CA THR A 398 -9.58 6.86 13.72
C THR A 398 -9.50 6.91 12.20
N GLY A 399 -9.08 5.80 11.59
CA GLY A 399 -9.00 5.63 10.15
C GLY A 399 -7.65 6.01 9.55
N ILE A 400 -7.54 5.79 8.24
CA ILE A 400 -6.30 5.93 7.48
C ILE A 400 -6.56 6.84 6.27
N MET A 401 -5.66 7.77 6.01
CA MET A 401 -5.59 8.45 4.73
C MET A 401 -4.53 7.78 3.87
N ILE A 402 -4.88 7.33 2.66
CA ILE A 402 -3.96 6.70 1.72
C ILE A 402 -3.73 7.62 0.52
N ILE A 403 -2.46 7.90 0.20
CA ILE A 403 -2.07 8.55 -1.05
C ILE A 403 -1.46 7.51 -1.97
N TYR A 404 -1.96 7.38 -3.20
CA TYR A 404 -1.45 6.39 -4.15
C TYR A 404 -1.24 6.94 -5.56
N ASP A 405 -0.43 6.26 -6.39
CA ASP A 405 -0.19 6.69 -7.77
C ASP A 405 -1.27 6.24 -8.75
N MET A 406 -1.42 4.94 -8.98
CA MET A 406 -2.20 4.43 -10.10
C MET A 406 -2.66 2.98 -9.92
N GLY A 407 -3.56 2.54 -10.82
CA GLY A 407 -3.76 1.14 -11.16
C GLY A 407 -4.45 0.29 -10.09
N SER A 408 -3.97 -0.94 -9.90
CA SER A 408 -4.57 -1.97 -9.04
C SER A 408 -4.58 -1.61 -7.54
N VAL A 409 -3.81 -0.60 -7.14
CA VAL A 409 -3.76 -0.11 -5.75
C VAL A 409 -5.12 0.38 -5.27
N LYS A 410 -5.88 1.08 -6.12
CA LYS A 410 -7.23 1.53 -5.78
C LYS A 410 -8.13 0.36 -5.38
N VAL A 411 -8.10 -0.72 -6.18
CA VAL A 411 -8.92 -1.91 -5.95
C VAL A 411 -8.48 -2.63 -4.68
N MET A 412 -7.17 -2.77 -4.46
CA MET A 412 -6.65 -3.34 -3.20
C MET A 412 -7.14 -2.57 -1.98
N ILE A 413 -7.14 -1.24 -2.03
CA ILE A 413 -7.64 -0.39 -0.93
C ILE A 413 -9.14 -0.63 -0.71
N ASP A 414 -9.93 -0.69 -1.79
CA ASP A 414 -11.38 -0.90 -1.69
C ASP A 414 -11.73 -2.27 -1.10
N SER A 415 -11.05 -3.33 -1.54
CA SER A 415 -11.20 -4.66 -0.94
C SER A 415 -10.80 -4.68 0.54
N ILE A 416 -9.72 -3.96 0.92
CA ILE A 416 -9.32 -3.84 2.34
C ILE A 416 -10.41 -3.14 3.15
N ILE A 417 -11.03 -2.08 2.64
CA ILE A 417 -12.14 -1.39 3.32
C ILE A 417 -13.29 -2.37 3.57
N HIS A 418 -13.71 -3.11 2.54
CA HIS A 418 -14.81 -4.08 2.63
C HIS A 418 -14.50 -5.24 3.59
N GLU A 419 -13.30 -5.83 3.51
CA GLU A 419 -12.92 -6.99 4.35
C GLU A 419 -12.68 -6.63 5.81
N THR A 420 -12.09 -5.46 6.07
CA THR A 420 -11.59 -5.12 7.41
C THR A 420 -12.50 -4.16 8.17
N GLY A 421 -13.37 -3.43 7.47
CA GLY A 421 -14.18 -2.36 8.03
C GLY A 421 -13.37 -1.14 8.47
N ILE A 422 -12.06 -1.08 8.17
CA ILE A 422 -11.22 0.07 8.50
C ILE A 422 -11.71 1.28 7.70
N ARG A 423 -11.87 2.41 8.38
CA ARG A 423 -12.23 3.67 7.72
C ARG A 423 -11.03 4.21 6.95
N ILE A 424 -11.04 4.08 5.63
CA ILE A 424 -9.96 4.58 4.77
C ILE A 424 -10.49 5.70 3.85
N ARG A 425 -9.73 6.78 3.71
CA ARG A 425 -9.90 7.79 2.66
C ARG A 425 -8.71 7.74 1.73
N LYS A 426 -8.95 7.67 0.43
CA LYS A 426 -7.90 7.49 -0.60
C LYS A 426 -7.77 8.75 -1.46
N LEU A 427 -6.54 9.07 -1.85
CA LEU A 427 -6.19 10.22 -2.71
C LEU A 427 -5.24 9.73 -3.81
N GLU A 428 -5.66 9.85 -5.07
CA GLU A 428 -4.86 9.47 -6.24
C GLU A 428 -4.01 10.64 -6.73
N ILE A 429 -2.70 10.43 -6.83
CA ILE A 429 -1.70 11.36 -7.36
C ILE A 429 -0.91 10.63 -8.46
N PRO A 430 -1.39 10.63 -9.72
CA PRO A 430 -0.92 9.74 -10.79
C PRO A 430 0.42 10.17 -11.42
N ILE A 431 1.41 10.55 -10.60
CA ILE A 431 2.70 11.06 -11.07
C ILE A 431 3.44 10.06 -11.97
N THR A 432 3.37 8.77 -11.65
CA THR A 432 3.98 7.70 -12.43
C THR A 432 3.33 7.59 -13.82
N LEU A 433 1.99 7.63 -13.87
CA LEU A 433 1.22 7.56 -15.11
C LEU A 433 1.44 8.80 -15.99
N ILE A 434 1.45 9.99 -15.38
CA ILE A 434 1.76 11.25 -16.07
C ILE A 434 3.15 11.15 -16.70
N THR A 435 4.15 10.72 -15.93
CA THR A 435 5.54 10.62 -16.41
C THR A 435 5.67 9.62 -17.56
N LEU A 436 4.95 8.48 -17.48
CA LEU A 436 4.90 7.50 -18.57
C LEU A 436 4.27 8.09 -19.84
N ASN A 437 3.16 8.84 -19.70
CA ASN A 437 2.51 9.50 -20.83
C ASN A 437 3.42 10.55 -21.48
N CYS A 438 4.14 11.34 -20.67
CA CYS A 438 5.18 12.25 -21.16
C CYS A 438 6.23 11.49 -21.98
N ALA A 439 6.78 10.40 -21.45
CA ALA A 439 7.80 9.61 -22.14
C ALA A 439 7.29 9.02 -23.46
N LEU A 440 6.06 8.49 -23.49
CA LEU A 440 5.43 7.94 -24.69
C LEU A 440 5.20 9.01 -25.76
N LYS A 441 4.64 10.17 -25.39
CA LYS A 441 4.39 11.24 -26.36
C LYS A 441 5.68 11.87 -26.88
N LEU A 442 6.66 12.09 -26.00
CA LEU A 442 8.00 12.58 -26.41
C LEU A 442 8.75 11.59 -27.29
N SER A 443 8.45 10.29 -27.23
CA SER A 443 9.04 9.29 -28.12
C SER A 443 8.52 9.36 -29.57
N THR A 444 7.35 9.98 -29.78
CA THR A 444 6.67 10.05 -31.09
C THR A 444 6.52 11.47 -31.63
N SER A 445 6.73 12.49 -30.80
CA SER A 445 6.64 13.91 -31.15
C SER A 445 8.01 14.58 -31.17
N ASN A 446 8.25 15.39 -32.21
CA ASN A 446 9.47 16.19 -32.36
C ASN A 446 9.31 17.63 -31.84
N ASN A 447 8.16 17.96 -31.24
CA ASN A 447 7.87 19.29 -30.73
C ASN A 447 7.47 19.22 -29.26
N LEU A 448 8.32 19.79 -28.40
CA LEU A 448 8.12 19.82 -26.95
C LEU A 448 6.86 20.58 -26.56
N ASP A 449 6.63 21.76 -27.14
CA ASP A 449 5.55 22.65 -26.75
C ASP A 449 4.17 22.06 -27.10
N ILE A 450 4.06 21.43 -28.27
CA ILE A 450 2.83 20.70 -28.66
C ILE A 450 2.57 19.53 -27.70
N THR A 451 3.63 18.80 -27.34
CA THR A 451 3.52 17.67 -26.40
C THR A 451 3.14 18.16 -25.00
N TYR A 452 3.71 19.27 -24.57
CA TYR A 452 3.44 19.94 -23.30
C TYR A 452 1.98 20.41 -23.22
N ASP A 453 1.51 21.14 -24.22
CA ASP A 453 0.15 21.65 -24.29
C ASP A 453 -0.87 20.50 -24.32
N ASP A 454 -0.61 19.45 -25.09
CA ASP A 454 -1.44 18.23 -25.17
C ASP A 454 -1.48 17.45 -23.85
N ILE A 455 -0.37 17.38 -23.11
CA ILE A 455 -0.36 16.79 -21.76
C ILE A 455 -1.17 17.64 -20.78
N LEU A 456 -1.06 18.96 -20.82
CA LEU A 456 -1.83 19.85 -19.94
C LEU A 456 -3.32 19.84 -20.24
N THR A 457 -3.71 19.79 -21.51
CA THR A 457 -5.13 19.83 -21.92
C THR A 457 -5.82 18.47 -21.85
N ASN A 458 -5.13 17.39 -22.25
CA ASN A 458 -5.75 16.07 -22.37
C ASN A 458 -5.19 15.02 -21.38
N GLY A 459 -4.06 15.31 -20.72
CA GLY A 459 -3.40 14.38 -19.79
C GLY A 459 -3.70 14.63 -18.32
N PHE A 460 -4.27 15.80 -17.98
CA PHE A 460 -4.52 16.23 -16.62
C PHE A 460 -5.98 16.59 -16.41
N ASP A 461 -6.84 15.59 -16.25
CA ASP A 461 -8.15 15.80 -15.65
C ASP A 461 -8.01 15.97 -14.12
N ILE A 462 -7.20 16.96 -13.69
CA ILE A 462 -7.02 17.36 -12.29
C ILE A 462 -8.35 17.89 -11.71
N GLY A 463 -9.33 18.19 -12.56
CA GLY A 463 -10.67 18.66 -12.18
C GLY A 463 -11.54 17.63 -11.46
N MET A 464 -11.18 16.34 -11.45
CA MET A 464 -12.01 15.28 -10.85
C MET A 464 -11.58 14.86 -9.44
N TRP A 465 -11.08 15.80 -8.62
CA TRP A 465 -11.17 15.62 -7.17
C TRP A 465 -12.64 15.73 -6.76
N GLU A 466 -13.44 14.73 -7.13
CA GLU A 466 -14.74 14.51 -6.54
C GLU A 466 -14.49 14.41 -5.05
N LYS A 467 -14.86 15.47 -4.33
CA LYS A 467 -15.16 15.34 -2.91
C LYS A 467 -16.12 14.15 -2.87
N GLU A 468 -15.71 13.04 -2.24
CA GLU A 468 -16.62 11.99 -1.76
C GLU A 468 -17.51 12.63 -0.69
N THR A 469 -18.37 13.55 -1.11
CA THR A 469 -19.46 14.15 -0.37
C THR A 469 -20.71 13.59 -1.02
N ASN A 470 -21.26 12.61 -0.32
CA ASN A 470 -22.50 11.87 -0.60
C ASN A 470 -22.39 10.77 -1.66
N VAL A 471 -22.46 9.54 -1.17
CA VAL A 471 -22.91 8.36 -1.91
C VAL A 471 -24.22 8.72 -2.60
N LYS A 472 -24.19 9.00 -3.90
CA LYS A 472 -25.37 8.77 -4.73
C LYS A 472 -25.43 7.28 -4.98
N GLU A 473 -26.54 6.64 -4.62
CA GLU A 473 -26.80 5.24 -4.97
C GLU A 473 -26.69 5.12 -6.49
N LYS A 474 -25.62 4.43 -6.95
CA LYS A 474 -25.48 4.07 -8.36
C LYS A 474 -26.54 3.03 -8.70
N HIS A 475 -27.12 3.11 -9.89
CA HIS A 475 -28.09 2.11 -10.30
C HIS A 475 -27.32 0.83 -10.66
N LYS A 476 -27.87 -0.34 -10.33
CA LYS A 476 -27.22 -1.62 -10.59
C LYS A 476 -27.27 -1.94 -12.09
N ALA A 477 -26.25 -2.60 -12.62
CA ALA A 477 -26.19 -2.99 -14.01
C ALA A 477 -25.67 -4.42 -14.23
N ILE A 478 -26.23 -5.12 -15.21
CA ILE A 478 -25.73 -6.40 -15.74
C ILE A 478 -25.27 -6.17 -17.17
N ILE A 479 -24.06 -6.62 -17.49
CA ILE A 479 -23.54 -6.52 -18.86
C ILE A 479 -23.71 -7.86 -19.56
N THR A 480 -24.33 -7.86 -20.73
CA THR A 480 -24.39 -9.05 -21.60
C THR A 480 -23.34 -8.92 -22.71
N LEU A 481 -22.54 -9.96 -22.91
CA LEU A 481 -21.31 -9.88 -23.71
C LEU A 481 -21.22 -11.00 -24.77
N CYS A 482 -20.81 -10.62 -25.97
CA CYS A 482 -20.53 -11.54 -27.08
C CYS A 482 -19.34 -11.05 -27.92
N MET A 483 -18.64 -11.97 -28.59
CA MET A 483 -17.41 -11.65 -29.33
C MET A 483 -17.69 -10.83 -30.60
N THR A 484 -18.78 -11.15 -31.33
CA THR A 484 -19.04 -10.57 -32.65
C THR A 484 -20.54 -10.35 -32.88
N GLY A 485 -20.93 -9.08 -33.17
CA GLY A 485 -22.31 -8.66 -33.45
C GLY A 485 -23.23 -8.63 -32.22
N LYS A 486 -24.17 -7.67 -32.13
CA LYS A 486 -25.05 -7.49 -30.93
C LYS A 486 -26.05 -8.63 -30.68
N GLY A 487 -26.18 -9.61 -31.57
CA GLY A 487 -27.27 -10.62 -31.55
C GLY A 487 -27.34 -11.42 -30.26
N SER A 488 -26.31 -12.21 -29.94
CA SER A 488 -26.31 -13.08 -28.76
C SER A 488 -26.37 -12.29 -27.45
N ALA A 489 -25.67 -11.16 -27.34
CA ALA A 489 -25.75 -10.31 -26.15
C ALA A 489 -27.16 -9.71 -25.95
N VAL A 490 -27.86 -9.33 -27.03
CA VAL A 490 -29.24 -8.83 -26.95
C VAL A 490 -30.21 -9.94 -26.55
N GLN A 491 -30.03 -11.17 -27.04
CA GLN A 491 -30.85 -12.31 -26.64
C GLN A 491 -30.66 -12.64 -25.15
N ILE A 492 -29.41 -12.70 -24.66
CA ILE A 492 -29.12 -12.90 -23.23
C ILE A 492 -29.80 -11.79 -22.40
N LYS A 493 -29.75 -10.54 -22.88
CA LYS A 493 -30.40 -9.41 -22.22
C LYS A 493 -31.92 -9.62 -22.13
N GLN A 494 -32.58 -9.95 -23.23
CA GLN A 494 -34.02 -10.21 -23.26
C GLN A 494 -34.43 -11.38 -22.38
N TYR A 495 -33.62 -12.44 -22.35
CA TYR A 495 -33.83 -13.59 -21.45
C TYR A 495 -33.80 -13.17 -19.98
N LEU A 496 -32.82 -12.36 -19.59
CA LEU A 496 -32.71 -11.84 -18.22
C LEU A 496 -33.87 -10.88 -17.89
N GLU A 497 -34.24 -9.97 -18.79
CA GLU A 497 -35.35 -9.02 -18.59
C GLU A 497 -36.71 -9.73 -18.44
N LYS A 498 -36.92 -10.87 -19.11
CA LYS A 498 -38.16 -11.65 -19.01
C LYS A 498 -38.25 -12.46 -17.72
N ASN A 499 -37.13 -12.99 -17.25
CA ASN A 499 -37.09 -13.99 -16.18
C ASN A 499 -36.65 -13.42 -14.81
N LEU A 500 -36.21 -12.17 -14.75
CA LEU A 500 -35.81 -11.48 -13.53
C LEU A 500 -36.62 -10.21 -13.30
N ASP A 501 -36.78 -9.84 -12.04
CA ASP A 501 -37.25 -8.51 -11.68
C ASP A 501 -36.14 -7.48 -11.93
N THR A 502 -36.32 -6.65 -12.96
CA THR A 502 -35.33 -5.67 -13.45
C THR A 502 -35.66 -4.23 -13.05
N SER A 503 -36.60 -4.01 -12.13
CA SER A 503 -37.04 -2.67 -11.74
C SER A 503 -35.93 -1.74 -11.23
N GLU A 504 -34.85 -2.31 -10.69
CA GLU A 504 -33.68 -1.58 -10.15
C GLU A 504 -32.36 -1.95 -10.85
N ILE A 505 -32.38 -2.74 -11.93
CA ILE A 505 -31.20 -3.29 -12.60
C ILE A 505 -31.22 -2.99 -14.10
N PHE A 506 -30.22 -2.26 -14.59
CA PHE A 506 -30.02 -1.98 -16.01
C PHE A 506 -29.27 -3.10 -16.73
N ILE A 507 -29.84 -3.66 -17.80
CA ILE A 507 -29.16 -4.68 -18.60
C ILE A 507 -28.61 -4.07 -19.90
N LEU A 508 -27.29 -4.17 -20.11
CA LEU A 508 -26.56 -3.51 -21.19
C LEU A 508 -25.87 -4.54 -22.09
N ALA A 509 -26.20 -4.55 -23.39
CA ALA A 509 -25.62 -5.48 -24.36
C ALA A 509 -24.40 -4.88 -25.07
N LEU A 510 -23.24 -5.53 -24.91
CA LEU A 510 -21.97 -5.20 -25.55
C LEU A 510 -21.53 -6.31 -26.52
N ALA A 511 -20.92 -5.90 -27.63
CA ALA A 511 -20.38 -6.78 -28.64
C ALA A 511 -19.00 -6.30 -29.06
N THR A 512 -17.95 -7.00 -28.63
CA THR A 512 -16.56 -6.66 -28.98
C THR A 512 -15.63 -7.84 -28.69
N SER A 513 -14.76 -8.17 -29.64
CA SER A 513 -13.63 -9.08 -29.42
C SER A 513 -12.38 -8.33 -28.92
N ASN A 514 -12.37 -6.98 -29.00
CA ASN A 514 -11.26 -6.15 -28.59
C ASN A 514 -11.33 -5.82 -27.09
N ARG A 515 -10.38 -6.36 -26.34
CA ARG A 515 -10.25 -6.19 -24.87
C ARG A 515 -10.13 -4.73 -24.45
N ASN A 516 -9.39 -3.90 -25.18
CA ASN A 516 -9.18 -2.49 -24.82
C ASN A 516 -10.46 -1.67 -25.00
N LEU A 517 -11.19 -1.93 -26.09
CA LEU A 517 -12.51 -1.31 -26.30
C LEU A 517 -13.50 -1.76 -25.22
N LEU A 518 -13.49 -3.04 -24.86
CA LEU A 518 -14.34 -3.55 -23.79
C LEU A 518 -14.05 -2.87 -22.44
N ILE A 519 -12.78 -2.74 -22.07
CA ILE A 519 -12.38 -2.08 -20.82
C ILE A 519 -12.85 -0.62 -20.82
N ASN A 520 -12.69 0.11 -21.93
CA ASN A 520 -13.13 1.50 -22.03
C ASN A 520 -14.65 1.64 -21.89
N GLU A 521 -15.43 0.78 -22.55
CA GLU A 521 -16.89 0.81 -22.45
C GLU A 521 -17.36 0.45 -21.03
N ILE A 522 -16.73 -0.53 -20.40
CA ILE A 522 -17.02 -0.91 -19.00
C ILE A 522 -16.65 0.22 -18.04
N SER A 523 -15.52 0.89 -18.24
CA SER A 523 -15.13 2.05 -17.41
C SER A 523 -16.15 3.16 -17.45
N LYS A 524 -16.68 3.51 -18.65
CA LYS A 524 -17.76 4.50 -18.79
C LYS A 524 -19.02 4.06 -18.06
N ILE A 525 -19.41 2.79 -18.19
CA ILE A 525 -20.61 2.26 -17.50
C ILE A 525 -20.44 2.33 -15.98
N LYS A 526 -19.22 2.06 -15.46
CA LYS A 526 -18.89 2.16 -14.03
C LYS A 526 -18.97 3.58 -13.47
N GLU A 527 -18.95 4.62 -14.31
CA GLU A 527 -19.10 6.01 -13.85
C GLU A 527 -20.48 6.19 -13.21
N ASP A 528 -21.53 5.71 -13.89
CA ASP A 528 -22.93 5.92 -13.48
C ASP A 528 -23.60 4.70 -12.82
N HIS A 529 -23.04 3.49 -13.01
CA HIS A 529 -23.68 2.24 -12.59
C HIS A 529 -22.74 1.34 -11.75
N GLU A 530 -23.34 0.56 -10.84
CA GLU A 530 -22.67 -0.55 -10.16
C GLU A 530 -22.84 -1.83 -10.99
N ILE A 531 -21.77 -2.35 -11.58
CA ILE A 531 -21.84 -3.56 -12.43
C ILE A 531 -21.83 -4.80 -11.54
N LEU A 532 -22.95 -5.53 -11.52
CA LEU A 532 -23.15 -6.75 -10.72
C LEU A 532 -22.39 -7.94 -11.30
N CYS A 533 -22.47 -8.15 -12.61
CA CYS A 533 -21.80 -9.24 -13.30
C CYS A 533 -21.76 -9.01 -14.83
N VAL A 534 -20.91 -9.79 -15.50
CA VAL A 534 -20.91 -9.96 -16.95
C VAL A 534 -21.45 -11.33 -17.30
N VAL A 535 -22.46 -11.39 -18.16
CA VAL A 535 -23.05 -12.63 -18.66
C VAL A 535 -22.72 -12.77 -20.14
N GLY A 536 -22.08 -13.85 -20.58
CA GLY A 536 -21.64 -13.89 -21.97
C GLY A 536 -21.22 -15.23 -22.52
N THR A 537 -20.83 -15.23 -23.79
CA THR A 537 -20.33 -16.42 -24.50
C THR A 537 -18.83 -16.66 -24.28
N TYR A 538 -18.12 -15.68 -23.71
CA TYR A 538 -16.71 -15.78 -23.37
C TYR A 538 -16.40 -14.96 -22.11
N ASP A 539 -15.45 -15.43 -21.30
CA ASP A 539 -15.01 -14.72 -20.11
C ASP A 539 -13.99 -13.63 -20.49
N PRO A 540 -14.32 -12.32 -20.31
CA PRO A 540 -13.38 -11.25 -20.56
C PRO A 540 -12.28 -11.16 -19.49
N ARG A 541 -12.31 -11.99 -18.43
CA ARG A 541 -11.34 -12.02 -17.32
C ARG A 541 -11.13 -10.61 -16.75
N LEU A 542 -12.24 -9.98 -16.38
CA LEU A 542 -12.26 -8.67 -15.76
C LEU A 542 -12.07 -8.84 -14.26
N PHE A 543 -11.14 -8.08 -13.69
CA PHE A 543 -10.92 -8.10 -12.26
C PHE A 543 -12.11 -7.42 -11.57
N ASP A 544 -12.66 -8.06 -10.52
CA ASP A 544 -13.72 -7.51 -9.66
C ASP A 544 -15.08 -7.33 -10.37
N ILE A 545 -15.36 -8.12 -11.40
CA ILE A 545 -16.72 -8.30 -11.95
C ILE A 545 -16.95 -9.80 -12.16
N PRO A 546 -17.90 -10.42 -11.44
CA PRO A 546 -18.26 -11.82 -11.64
C PRO A 546 -18.63 -12.10 -13.11
N TYR A 547 -18.14 -13.22 -13.64
CA TYR A 547 -18.52 -13.70 -14.96
C TYR A 547 -19.45 -14.91 -14.85
N ILE A 548 -20.58 -14.85 -15.56
CA ILE A 548 -21.52 -15.95 -15.70
C ILE A 548 -21.50 -16.39 -17.16
N SER A 549 -21.11 -17.64 -17.40
CA SER A 549 -21.16 -18.20 -18.73
C SER A 549 -22.60 -18.37 -19.21
N ILE A 550 -22.82 -18.22 -20.52
CA ILE A 550 -24.12 -18.46 -21.15
C ILE A 550 -24.63 -19.89 -20.86
N THR A 551 -23.71 -20.85 -20.74
CA THR A 551 -24.02 -22.23 -20.35
C THR A 551 -24.60 -22.28 -18.94
N LYS A 552 -23.93 -21.68 -17.96
CA LYS A 552 -24.40 -21.61 -16.57
C LYS A 552 -25.74 -20.88 -16.48
N LEU A 553 -25.98 -19.86 -17.31
CA LEU A 553 -27.26 -19.16 -17.37
C LEU A 553 -28.42 -20.07 -17.79
N PHE A 554 -28.25 -20.86 -18.86
CA PHE A 554 -29.33 -21.72 -19.38
C PHE A 554 -29.49 -23.04 -18.62
N ASP A 555 -28.43 -23.57 -18.02
CA ASP A 555 -28.51 -24.76 -17.16
C ASP A 555 -29.17 -24.46 -15.79
N THR A 556 -29.43 -23.18 -15.50
CA THR A 556 -30.02 -22.75 -14.23
C THR A 556 -31.53 -22.61 -14.36
N PRO A 557 -32.31 -23.33 -13.52
CA PRO A 557 -33.74 -23.13 -13.43
C PRO A 557 -34.11 -21.67 -13.16
N VAL A 558 -35.17 -21.17 -13.80
CA VAL A 558 -35.57 -19.76 -13.75
C VAL A 558 -35.73 -19.24 -12.31
N ASP A 559 -36.25 -20.07 -11.41
CA ASP A 559 -36.43 -19.77 -9.98
C ASP A 559 -35.12 -19.56 -9.20
N LYS A 560 -33.98 -19.98 -9.76
CA LYS A 560 -32.65 -19.88 -9.15
C LYS A 560 -31.73 -18.86 -9.82
N LEU A 561 -32.16 -18.22 -10.92
CA LEU A 561 -31.39 -17.17 -11.59
C LEU A 561 -30.96 -16.02 -10.64
N PRO A 562 -31.80 -15.54 -9.70
CA PRO A 562 -31.38 -14.51 -8.74
C PRO A 562 -30.22 -14.94 -7.83
N MET A 563 -30.09 -16.23 -7.53
CA MET A 563 -29.02 -16.75 -6.66
C MET A 563 -27.66 -16.77 -7.35
N ILE A 564 -27.62 -17.05 -8.66
CA ILE A 564 -26.37 -17.08 -9.43
C ILE A 564 -25.83 -15.67 -9.69
N LEU A 565 -26.69 -14.67 -9.70
CA LEU A 565 -26.30 -13.27 -9.73
C LEU A 565 -25.73 -12.76 -8.39
N ALA A 566 -25.92 -13.51 -7.30
CA ALA A 566 -25.55 -13.11 -5.94
C ALA A 566 -24.42 -13.96 -5.30
N LEU A 567 -24.08 -15.13 -5.85
CA LEU A 567 -23.06 -16.04 -5.34
C LEU A 567 -22.18 -16.57 -6.48
N GLU A 568 -20.86 -16.48 -6.31
CA GLU A 568 -19.88 -16.89 -7.33
C GLU A 568 -19.76 -18.43 -7.51
N ASP A 569 -20.22 -19.25 -6.56
CA ASP A 569 -19.96 -20.70 -6.58
C ASP A 569 -21.21 -21.56 -6.77
N LEU A 570 -21.39 -22.06 -8.01
CA LEU A 570 -22.10 -23.30 -8.30
C LEU A 570 -21.31 -24.03 -9.40
N GLU A 571 -21.00 -25.30 -9.15
CA GLU A 571 -20.18 -26.15 -10.02
C GLU A 571 -20.76 -26.25 -11.45
N GLU A 572 -19.90 -26.10 -12.46
CA GLU A 572 -20.26 -26.32 -13.87
C GLU A 572 -20.49 -27.82 -14.11
N LYS A 573 -21.61 -28.16 -14.77
CA LYS A 573 -21.85 -29.52 -15.28
C LYS A 573 -21.25 -29.66 -16.67
N ASP A 574 -20.68 -30.83 -16.98
CA ASP A 574 -20.09 -31.18 -18.29
C ASP A 574 -21.13 -31.36 -19.43
N SER A 575 -22.41 -31.05 -19.23
CA SER A 575 -23.47 -31.27 -20.22
C SER A 575 -24.56 -30.20 -20.15
N VAL A 576 -24.86 -29.56 -21.29
CA VAL A 576 -25.91 -28.53 -21.44
C VAL A 576 -27.24 -29.18 -21.80
N ASP A 577 -28.31 -28.81 -21.12
CA ASP A 577 -29.68 -29.17 -21.53
C ASP A 577 -30.20 -28.16 -22.57
N PHE A 578 -30.11 -28.52 -23.84
CA PHE A 578 -30.51 -27.65 -24.94
C PHE A 578 -32.03 -27.42 -25.02
N ASP A 579 -32.88 -28.19 -24.32
CA ASP A 579 -34.34 -28.09 -24.45
C ASP A 579 -34.89 -26.72 -24.03
N ALA A 580 -34.40 -26.15 -22.92
CA ALA A 580 -34.79 -24.81 -22.46
C ALA A 580 -34.38 -23.70 -23.45
N MET A 581 -33.22 -23.87 -24.08
CA MET A 581 -32.71 -22.92 -25.09
C MET A 581 -33.54 -23.01 -26.39
N TYR A 582 -33.97 -24.21 -26.80
CA TYR A 582 -34.85 -24.37 -27.96
C TYR A 582 -36.24 -23.76 -27.72
N GLU A 583 -36.83 -23.96 -26.54
CA GLU A 583 -38.11 -23.34 -26.17
C GLU A 583 -38.01 -21.80 -26.20
N TYR A 584 -36.94 -21.24 -25.64
CA TYR A 584 -36.68 -19.81 -25.69
C TYR A 584 -36.54 -19.28 -27.13
N LEU A 585 -35.73 -19.93 -27.97
CA LEU A 585 -35.50 -19.49 -29.34
C LEU A 585 -36.76 -19.61 -30.22
N GLN A 586 -37.60 -20.61 -29.97
CA GLN A 586 -38.89 -20.75 -30.67
C GLN A 586 -39.84 -19.59 -30.38
N GLU A 587 -39.79 -19.01 -29.17
CA GLU A 587 -40.61 -17.86 -28.81
C GLU A 587 -40.05 -16.52 -29.31
N GLN A 588 -38.72 -16.39 -29.46
CA GLN A 588 -38.08 -15.11 -29.81
C GLN A 588 -37.74 -14.95 -31.30
N LEU A 589 -37.54 -16.05 -32.03
CA LEU A 589 -37.09 -16.02 -33.43
C LEU A 589 -38.23 -16.44 -34.36
N GLU A 590 -39.08 -15.47 -34.72
CA GLU A 590 -40.30 -15.67 -35.52
C GLU A 590 -40.06 -16.27 -36.92
N HIS A 591 -38.85 -16.15 -37.47
CA HIS A 591 -38.52 -16.56 -38.84
C HIS A 591 -37.67 -17.83 -38.94
N ILE A 592 -37.52 -18.58 -37.83
CA ILE A 592 -36.82 -19.87 -37.79
C ILE A 592 -37.78 -21.02 -37.54
N ASP A 593 -37.66 -22.09 -38.34
CA ASP A 593 -38.24 -23.38 -37.99
C ASP A 593 -37.34 -24.12 -36.99
N ILE A 594 -37.75 -24.12 -35.71
CA ILE A 594 -37.03 -24.77 -34.62
C ILE A 594 -36.83 -26.28 -34.86
N THR A 595 -37.72 -26.93 -35.62
CA THR A 595 -37.66 -28.36 -35.96
C THR A 595 -36.47 -28.64 -36.87
N ILE A 596 -36.19 -27.73 -37.80
CA ILE A 596 -35.04 -27.82 -38.69
C ILE A 596 -33.77 -27.50 -37.88
N LEU A 597 -33.79 -26.47 -37.03
CA LEU A 597 -32.66 -26.09 -36.17
C LEU A 597 -32.22 -27.27 -35.26
N LYS A 598 -33.17 -27.94 -34.59
CA LYS A 598 -32.95 -29.13 -33.75
C LYS A 598 -32.31 -30.29 -34.52
N LYS A 599 -32.59 -30.42 -35.83
CA LYS A 599 -32.10 -31.52 -36.66
C LYS A 599 -30.72 -31.24 -37.26
N THR A 600 -30.44 -30.02 -37.67
CA THR A 600 -29.25 -29.69 -38.49
C THR A 600 -28.09 -29.12 -37.68
N VAL A 601 -28.35 -28.21 -36.73
CA VAL A 601 -27.30 -27.47 -36.00
C VAL A 601 -26.42 -28.37 -35.12
N PRO A 602 -26.96 -29.36 -34.36
CA PRO A 602 -26.13 -30.27 -33.58
C PRO A 602 -25.14 -31.09 -34.43
N GLY A 603 -25.54 -31.49 -35.65
CA GLY A 603 -24.67 -32.22 -36.57
C GLY A 603 -23.49 -31.37 -37.06
N ILE A 604 -23.74 -30.10 -37.33
CA ILE A 604 -22.77 -29.11 -37.76
C ILE A 604 -21.74 -28.84 -36.66
N ILE A 605 -22.21 -28.55 -35.45
CA ILE A 605 -21.36 -28.32 -34.28
C ILE A 605 -20.47 -29.54 -34.02
N LYS A 606 -21.02 -30.76 -34.09
CA LYS A 606 -20.26 -31.99 -33.96
C LYS A 606 -19.17 -32.15 -35.03
N ASN A 607 -19.41 -31.68 -36.25
CA ASN A 607 -18.43 -31.71 -37.32
C ASN A 607 -17.36 -30.62 -37.16
N ILE A 608 -17.72 -29.44 -36.64
CA ILE A 608 -16.78 -28.36 -36.30
C ILE A 608 -15.85 -28.78 -35.14
N LYS A 609 -16.38 -29.46 -34.13
CA LYS A 609 -15.62 -30.01 -33.01
C LYS A 609 -14.55 -31.04 -33.41
N LYS A 610 -14.69 -31.69 -34.58
CA LYS A 610 -13.67 -32.61 -35.12
C LYS A 610 -12.48 -31.89 -35.75
N ILE A 611 -12.67 -30.64 -36.21
CA ILE A 611 -11.66 -29.88 -36.95
C ILE A 611 -11.01 -28.77 -36.12
N VAL A 612 -11.62 -28.37 -35.01
CA VAL A 612 -11.08 -27.38 -34.05
C VAL A 612 -10.64 -28.10 -32.77
N PRO A 613 -9.32 -28.21 -32.49
CA PRO A 613 -8.84 -28.67 -31.19
C PRO A 613 -9.21 -27.63 -30.12
N ASP A 614 -9.53 -28.09 -28.90
CA ASP A 614 -9.89 -27.27 -27.72
C ASP A 614 -11.24 -26.52 -27.80
N PHE A 615 -12.18 -26.96 -28.64
CA PHE A 615 -13.52 -26.38 -28.76
C PHE A 615 -14.34 -26.58 -27.46
N THR A 616 -14.52 -25.50 -26.71
CA THR A 616 -15.16 -25.47 -25.40
C THR A 616 -16.69 -25.53 -25.49
N ILE A 617 -17.35 -25.91 -24.39
CA ILE A 617 -18.82 -25.93 -24.31
C ILE A 617 -19.42 -24.52 -24.49
N ASN A 618 -18.74 -23.48 -23.99
CA ASN A 618 -19.19 -22.09 -24.14
C ASN A 618 -19.12 -21.61 -25.60
N GLU A 619 -18.08 -22.01 -26.35
CA GLU A 619 -17.98 -21.73 -27.79
C GLU A 619 -19.01 -22.54 -28.60
N GLU A 620 -19.33 -23.77 -28.17
CA GLU A 620 -20.39 -24.60 -28.72
C GLU A 620 -21.77 -23.92 -28.59
N VAL A 621 -22.12 -23.44 -27.39
CA VAL A 621 -23.37 -22.70 -27.14
C VAL A 621 -23.35 -21.33 -27.84
N GLY A 622 -22.22 -20.62 -27.81
CA GLY A 622 -22.06 -19.33 -28.49
C GLY A 622 -22.22 -19.43 -30.01
N LEU A 623 -21.62 -20.44 -30.62
CA LEU A 623 -21.76 -20.74 -32.05
C LEU A 623 -23.20 -21.14 -32.39
N PHE A 624 -23.83 -21.97 -31.55
CA PHE A 624 -25.23 -22.34 -31.72
C PHE A 624 -26.12 -21.08 -31.77
N MET A 625 -25.98 -20.19 -30.79
CA MET A 625 -26.75 -18.95 -30.69
C MET A 625 -26.48 -18.01 -31.88
N HIS A 626 -25.22 -17.90 -32.31
CA HIS A 626 -24.85 -17.10 -33.48
C HIS A 626 -25.49 -17.62 -34.77
N VAL A 627 -25.43 -18.94 -34.99
CA VAL A 627 -26.02 -19.58 -36.17
C VAL A 627 -27.54 -19.40 -36.17
N ALA A 628 -28.21 -19.62 -35.04
CA ALA A 628 -29.64 -19.36 -34.92
C ALA A 628 -29.97 -17.90 -35.25
N CYS A 629 -29.35 -16.92 -34.57
CA CYS A 629 -29.63 -15.50 -34.81
C CYS A 629 -29.34 -15.08 -36.27
N SER A 630 -28.29 -15.63 -36.87
CA SER A 630 -27.92 -15.32 -38.26
C SER A 630 -28.95 -15.88 -39.24
N ILE A 631 -29.47 -17.08 -39.02
CA ILE A 631 -30.57 -17.64 -39.83
C ILE A 631 -31.81 -16.75 -39.72
N ASN A 632 -32.22 -16.35 -38.51
CA ASN A 632 -33.40 -15.48 -38.32
C ASN A 632 -33.25 -14.17 -39.10
N ARG A 633 -32.08 -13.52 -38.98
CA ARG A 633 -31.76 -12.24 -39.64
C ARG A 633 -31.77 -12.36 -41.17
N ILE A 634 -31.22 -13.44 -41.70
CA ILE A 634 -31.20 -13.68 -43.14
C ILE A 634 -32.63 -13.93 -43.65
N LYS A 635 -33.43 -14.69 -42.90
CA LYS A 635 -34.83 -14.97 -43.23
C LYS A 635 -35.77 -13.77 -43.05
N SER A 636 -35.46 -12.85 -42.14
CA SER A 636 -36.18 -11.58 -41.98
C SER A 636 -35.86 -10.54 -43.07
N GLY A 637 -34.83 -10.79 -43.89
CA GLY A 637 -34.41 -9.89 -44.98
C GLY A 637 -33.44 -8.78 -44.56
N GLU A 638 -32.95 -8.80 -43.31
CA GLU A 638 -31.98 -7.83 -42.78
C GLU A 638 -30.56 -8.02 -43.33
N GLY A 639 -30.27 -9.16 -43.96
CA GLY A 639 -29.01 -9.44 -44.63
C GLY A 639 -27.86 -9.83 -43.69
N PHE A 640 -26.63 -9.77 -44.21
CA PHE A 640 -25.43 -10.20 -43.50
C PHE A 640 -24.75 -9.07 -42.74
N LEU A 641 -24.21 -9.36 -41.56
CA LEU A 641 -23.39 -8.41 -40.83
C LEU A 641 -22.01 -8.31 -41.48
N LYS A 642 -21.46 -7.10 -41.57
CA LYS A 642 -20.14 -6.87 -42.16
C LYS A 642 -19.05 -7.12 -41.11
N ASN A 643 -18.10 -7.99 -41.43
CA ASN A 643 -16.95 -8.25 -40.57
C ASN A 643 -15.76 -7.38 -41.01
N ILE A 644 -15.36 -6.44 -40.15
CA ILE A 644 -14.30 -5.44 -40.45
C ILE A 644 -12.93 -6.12 -40.60
N HIS A 645 -12.74 -7.28 -39.96
CA HIS A 645 -11.49 -8.04 -39.97
C HIS A 645 -11.50 -9.20 -40.98
N LYS A 646 -12.54 -9.30 -41.82
CA LYS A 646 -12.75 -10.39 -42.79
C LYS A 646 -11.48 -10.77 -43.56
N GLU A 647 -10.83 -9.80 -44.20
CA GLU A 647 -9.68 -10.09 -45.08
C GLU A 647 -8.53 -10.74 -44.30
N GLY A 648 -8.24 -10.25 -43.09
CA GLY A 648 -7.21 -10.80 -42.21
C GLY A 648 -7.55 -12.20 -41.73
N ILE A 649 -8.78 -12.41 -41.24
CA ILE A 649 -9.21 -13.71 -40.68
C ILE A 649 -9.18 -14.81 -41.73
N LEU A 650 -9.71 -14.54 -42.92
CA LEU A 650 -9.77 -15.51 -44.00
C LEU A 650 -8.38 -15.86 -44.55
N LEU A 651 -7.47 -14.88 -44.63
CA LEU A 651 -6.09 -15.10 -45.07
C LEU A 651 -5.32 -16.03 -44.12
N HIS A 652 -5.49 -15.85 -42.80
CA HIS A 652 -4.77 -16.63 -41.79
C HIS A 652 -5.40 -18.01 -41.52
N ASN A 653 -6.66 -18.23 -41.93
CA ASN A 653 -7.42 -19.44 -41.62
C ASN A 653 -7.96 -20.17 -42.86
N LYS A 654 -7.23 -20.16 -43.99
CA LYS A 654 -7.68 -20.76 -45.28
C LYS A 654 -8.16 -22.21 -45.19
N LYS A 655 -7.45 -23.08 -44.45
CA LYS A 655 -7.84 -24.49 -44.27
C LYS A 655 -9.18 -24.61 -43.54
N LEU A 656 -9.33 -23.86 -42.44
CA LEU A 656 -10.55 -23.85 -41.63
C LEU A 656 -11.73 -23.25 -42.41
N TYR A 657 -11.51 -22.18 -43.17
CA TYR A 657 -12.52 -21.59 -44.05
C TYR A 657 -13.10 -22.58 -45.06
N HIS A 658 -12.24 -23.34 -45.76
CA HIS A 658 -12.72 -24.33 -46.72
C HIS A 658 -13.48 -25.47 -46.03
N SER A 659 -12.98 -25.97 -44.90
CA SER A 659 -13.69 -27.00 -44.12
C SER A 659 -15.04 -26.50 -43.58
N LEU A 660 -15.15 -25.24 -43.18
CA LEU A 660 -16.42 -24.65 -42.72
C LEU A 660 -17.43 -24.52 -43.86
N LYS A 661 -17.02 -24.16 -45.09
CA LYS A 661 -17.92 -24.16 -46.25
C LYS A 661 -18.52 -25.53 -46.51
N ASP A 662 -17.71 -26.58 -46.44
CA ASP A 662 -18.18 -27.96 -46.64
C ASP A 662 -19.15 -28.40 -45.54
N ILE A 663 -18.88 -28.05 -44.29
CA ILE A 663 -19.74 -28.40 -43.15
C ILE A 663 -21.07 -27.62 -43.17
N LEU A 664 -21.03 -26.34 -43.54
CA LEU A 664 -22.23 -25.48 -43.55
C LEU A 664 -23.11 -25.72 -44.78
N ALA A 665 -22.62 -26.35 -45.85
CA ALA A 665 -23.39 -26.66 -47.04
C ALA A 665 -24.67 -27.48 -46.74
N GLU A 666 -24.63 -28.37 -45.74
CA GLU A 666 -25.81 -29.13 -45.29
C GLU A 666 -26.90 -28.20 -44.70
N LEU A 667 -26.49 -27.15 -43.97
CA LEU A 667 -27.39 -26.14 -43.40
C LEU A 667 -27.96 -25.23 -44.48
N GLU A 668 -27.10 -24.77 -45.37
CA GLU A 668 -27.42 -23.88 -46.49
C GLU A 668 -28.47 -24.53 -47.41
N ALA A 669 -28.32 -25.82 -47.69
CA ALA A 669 -29.29 -26.60 -48.45
C ALA A 669 -30.61 -26.80 -47.70
N ALA A 670 -30.55 -27.13 -46.40
CA ALA A 670 -31.75 -27.36 -45.59
C ALA A 670 -32.59 -26.09 -45.38
N MET A 671 -31.94 -24.92 -45.33
CA MET A 671 -32.57 -23.64 -45.01
C MET A 671 -32.70 -22.71 -46.23
N ILE A 672 -32.23 -23.10 -47.42
CA ILE A 672 -32.32 -22.33 -48.68
C ILE A 672 -31.70 -20.93 -48.53
N PHE A 673 -30.45 -20.86 -48.09
CA PHE A 673 -29.63 -19.63 -48.10
C PHE A 673 -28.14 -20.00 -48.12
N THR A 674 -27.25 -19.06 -48.43
CA THR A 674 -25.78 -19.28 -48.40
C THR A 674 -25.10 -18.27 -47.50
N PHE A 675 -24.23 -18.70 -46.59
CA PHE A 675 -23.41 -17.80 -45.78
C PHE A 675 -22.40 -17.07 -46.66
N ASN A 676 -22.28 -15.75 -46.46
CA ASN A 676 -21.26 -14.98 -47.13
C ASN A 676 -19.91 -15.07 -46.38
N ASP A 677 -18.86 -14.52 -47.00
CA ASP A 677 -17.52 -14.53 -46.43
C ASP A 677 -17.42 -13.73 -45.11
N ASP A 678 -18.31 -12.76 -44.86
CA ASP A 678 -18.37 -12.01 -43.60
C ASP A 678 -18.89 -12.90 -42.45
N GLU A 679 -19.92 -13.72 -42.68
CA GLU A 679 -20.38 -14.68 -41.67
C GLU A 679 -19.37 -15.80 -41.43
N LEU A 680 -18.72 -16.29 -42.48
CA LEU A 680 -17.67 -17.31 -42.33
C LEU A 680 -16.48 -16.77 -41.53
N ALA A 681 -16.08 -15.51 -41.72
CA ALA A 681 -15.06 -14.87 -40.90
C ALA A 681 -15.52 -14.75 -39.43
N THR A 682 -16.79 -14.44 -39.22
CA THR A 682 -17.38 -14.30 -37.87
C THR A 682 -17.47 -15.64 -37.13
N ILE A 683 -17.84 -16.72 -37.84
CA ILE A 683 -17.83 -18.08 -37.29
C ILE A 683 -16.40 -18.49 -36.92
N ILE A 684 -15.39 -18.12 -37.73
CA ILE A 684 -13.99 -18.39 -37.42
C ILE A 684 -13.55 -17.66 -36.14
N GLU A 685 -13.97 -16.41 -35.91
CA GLU A 685 -13.68 -15.68 -34.66
C GLU A 685 -14.38 -16.23 -33.42
N ILE A 686 -15.50 -16.96 -33.56
CA ILE A 686 -16.19 -17.58 -32.43
C ILE A 686 -15.48 -18.87 -31.99
N ILE A 687 -14.83 -19.57 -32.92
CA ILE A 687 -14.20 -20.87 -32.68
C ILE A 687 -12.67 -20.81 -32.56
N LYS A 688 -12.09 -19.60 -32.62
CA LYS A 688 -10.65 -19.31 -32.49
C LYS A 688 -10.44 -17.91 -31.94
#